data_AF-A0A3M7L2U9-F1
#
_entry.id   AF-A0A3M7L2U9-F1
#
_cell.length_a   1.000
_cell.length_b   1.000
_cell.length_c   1.000
_cell.angle_alpha   90.00
_cell.angle_beta   90.00
_cell.angle_gamma   90.00
#
_symmetry.space_group_name_H-M   'P 1'
#
loop_
_entity.id
_entity.type
_entity.pdbx_description
1 polymer ?
#
loop_
_entity_poly.entity_id
_entity_poly.type
_entity_poly.pdbx_seq_one_letter_code
_entity_poly.pdbx_strand_id
1 'polypeptide(L)'
;MALRQLASQAASGLGLRCTAPSLALTQSPVGLLQAALFRSYSTVIDGLKYAESHEYAKIEGDVATLGITDFAQSELGDVVYVEVPEVGASLSKGANLGVVESVKAASDIYSPLSGEVIEVNSALVDDPAKINAEPFEGGWLAKIKLSDPSEADSLLDANAYKKHVPLDARYPRTQTLSFKNGYAVADVPVASLKPACGPADHVAFPPAPSRIELSQATRPFVPAFVQYEHCVLRFLAWFKEVLPGILDEGEYIRKAVVSFWPEDCSLAIAEPRLPNSGLMQGTLVARHRCGLGLEDFSIGSTICVRKTQYHLCSADTYTRTFFSDRGLHLGEDLALPEAPTDGGAVSRPGSTDRREAPAESPTRYAEVALGKAAPSRHTQQFLKFSNQVLRFFAVWNDTGRLCGDVHRLQLRYYLEDDTVEIVEEGEAGNHVFLRRTPAGSKGEGVACLGGALLPLSLTTQDLGIGREVVVHGRPILLRDADAYTKTWLKASPKIHRGVPTPPKRDQYKLMNSGGIILRFQACFAPPVSEIDEPRRFVISFFAADDTLSVFEPPAAAAGGAGSKFLERTRAYWVPGQTATLISEKDIWVGAVIPLAGRRFELLAADNFTLQHMELAAHPMARLGDALTTLGQALSDGKLVQQLRAALPLHGVLSVEELAGVLTQRTSLTRHQVFTLHRHLARRGPVTTAALLETLLLPPS
;
A
#
# COMPACT_ATOMS: atom_id res chain seq x y z
N MET A 1 -30.77 25.59 29.69
CA MET A 1 -30.20 26.94 29.48
C MET A 1 -29.91 27.56 30.84
N ALA A 2 -28.81 28.31 30.94
CA ALA A 2 -28.38 29.13 32.09
C ALA A 2 -27.90 28.39 33.35
N LEU A 3 -26.69 27.80 33.30
CA LEU A 3 -25.70 27.70 34.41
C LEU A 3 -24.44 26.91 33.99
N ARG A 4 -23.86 27.24 32.82
CA ARG A 4 -22.59 26.65 32.32
C ARG A 4 -21.60 27.68 31.77
N GLN A 5 -21.80 28.96 32.06
CA GLN A 5 -20.87 30.05 31.73
C GLN A 5 -20.60 30.84 32.99
N LEU A 6 -19.59 30.43 33.77
CA LEU A 6 -18.84 31.23 34.78
C LEU A 6 -17.94 30.28 35.62
N ALA A 7 -16.95 29.62 35.00
CA ALA A 7 -15.84 28.97 35.72
C ALA A 7 -14.70 28.51 34.80
N SER A 8 -14.16 29.37 33.92
CA SER A 8 -12.79 29.17 33.39
C SER A 8 -12.14 30.47 32.87
N GLN A 9 -12.29 31.56 33.62
CA GLN A 9 -11.40 32.72 33.52
C GLN A 9 -10.98 33.13 34.94
N ALA A 10 -9.98 32.44 35.49
CA ALA A 10 -9.12 32.92 36.57
C ALA A 10 -7.95 31.95 36.75
N ALA A 11 -6.79 32.48 37.12
CA ALA A 11 -5.53 31.78 37.42
C ALA A 11 -4.66 31.34 36.22
N SER A 12 -4.45 32.27 35.27
CA SER A 12 -3.07 32.61 34.93
C SER A 12 -2.53 33.49 36.06
N GLY A 13 -1.50 33.03 36.77
CA GLY A 13 -0.82 33.84 37.78
C GLY A 13 -0.59 33.08 39.06
N LEU A 14 0.49 32.30 39.09
CA LEU A 14 1.37 32.08 40.24
C LEU A 14 2.49 31.15 39.77
N GLY A 15 3.54 31.76 39.22
CA GLY A 15 4.77 31.06 38.88
C GLY A 15 5.47 30.58 40.15
N LEU A 16 5.40 29.28 40.42
CA LEU A 16 6.28 28.57 41.33
C LEU A 16 6.67 27.24 40.67
N ARG A 17 7.96 27.12 40.34
CA ARG A 17 8.59 25.92 39.81
C ARG A 17 8.90 24.98 40.99
N CYS A 18 8.40 23.75 40.93
CA CYS A 18 8.87 22.65 41.78
C CYS A 18 9.32 21.50 40.88
N THR A 19 10.60 21.16 41.01
CA THR A 19 11.30 20.09 40.32
C THR A 19 11.15 18.77 41.07
N ALA A 20 10.63 17.72 40.42
CA ALA A 20 10.95 16.32 40.70
C ALA A 20 10.62 15.46 39.46
N PRO A 21 11.43 14.42 39.15
CA PRO A 21 11.40 13.75 37.86
C PRO A 21 10.32 12.67 37.83
N SER A 22 9.45 12.70 36.81
CA SER A 22 8.63 11.54 36.45
C SER A 22 9.37 10.77 35.36
N LEU A 23 9.73 9.53 35.67
CA LEU A 23 10.25 8.54 34.73
C LEU A 23 9.19 8.26 33.66
N ALA A 24 9.29 8.98 32.53
CA ALA A 24 8.54 8.66 31.33
C ALA A 24 9.25 7.54 30.57
N LEU A 25 8.71 6.32 30.67
CA LEU A 25 8.92 5.24 29.73
C LEU A 25 8.53 5.73 28.33
N THR A 26 9.52 6.08 27.52
CA THR A 26 9.34 6.41 26.10
C THR A 26 9.03 5.13 25.34
N GLN A 27 7.75 4.83 25.15
CA GLN A 27 7.32 3.85 24.14
C GLN A 27 7.53 4.46 22.75
N SER A 28 8.39 3.81 21.96
CA SER A 28 8.67 4.20 20.58
C SER A 28 7.46 3.93 19.68
N PRO A 29 7.25 4.71 18.60
CA PRO A 29 6.07 4.56 17.73
C PRO A 29 6.22 3.40 16.71
N VAL A 30 7.17 2.49 16.92
CA VAL A 30 7.41 1.35 16.02
C VAL A 30 6.55 0.13 16.40
N GLY A 31 5.88 0.16 17.56
CA GLY A 31 5.02 -0.94 18.02
C GLY A 31 3.57 -0.93 17.51
N LEU A 32 3.06 0.18 16.98
CA LEU A 32 1.62 0.32 16.64
C LEU A 32 1.26 0.02 15.18
N LEU A 33 2.25 -0.06 14.28
CA LEU A 33 2.01 -0.39 12.86
C LEU A 33 2.17 -1.88 12.53
N GLN A 34 2.45 -2.72 13.54
CA GLN A 34 2.51 -4.18 13.38
C GLN A 34 1.28 -4.90 13.95
N ALA A 35 0.34 -4.18 14.59
CA ALA A 35 -0.87 -4.76 15.18
C ALA A 35 -2.08 -4.80 14.23
N ALA A 36 -2.02 -4.17 13.06
CA ALA A 36 -3.15 -4.06 12.11
C ALA A 36 -2.97 -4.89 10.82
N LEU A 37 -2.09 -5.88 10.82
CA LEU A 37 -2.04 -6.93 9.81
C LEU A 37 -2.83 -8.12 10.35
N PHE A 38 -4.00 -8.41 9.76
CA PHE A 38 -4.85 -9.59 9.98
C PHE A 38 -4.43 -10.45 11.19
N ARG A 39 -4.94 -10.12 12.37
CA ARG A 39 -4.72 -10.89 13.60
C ARG A 39 -5.47 -12.22 13.48
N SER A 40 -4.87 -13.22 12.85
CA SER A 40 -5.43 -14.57 12.67
C SER A 40 -5.21 -15.47 13.89
N TYR A 41 -5.26 -14.90 15.10
CA TYR A 41 -5.17 -15.64 16.36
C TYR A 41 -6.18 -15.06 17.35
N SER A 42 -7.06 -15.90 17.89
CA SER A 42 -7.90 -15.51 19.02
C SER A 42 -7.10 -15.69 20.33
N THR A 43 -6.86 -14.59 21.02
CA THR A 43 -6.31 -14.60 22.38
C THR A 43 -7.33 -15.17 23.36
N VAL A 44 -6.91 -16.14 24.18
CA VAL A 44 -7.74 -16.74 25.25
C VAL A 44 -6.98 -16.59 26.57
N ILE A 45 -7.57 -15.85 27.51
CA ILE A 45 -6.99 -15.55 28.82
C ILE A 45 -7.37 -16.64 29.82
N ASP A 46 -6.38 -17.13 30.56
CA ASP A 46 -6.59 -18.09 31.64
C ASP A 46 -7.21 -17.39 32.87
N GLY A 47 -8.16 -18.04 33.56
CA GLY A 47 -8.88 -17.46 34.70
C GLY A 47 -10.22 -16.78 34.36
N LEU A 48 -10.60 -16.72 33.09
CA LEU A 48 -11.93 -16.31 32.64
C LEU A 48 -12.83 -17.53 32.39
N LYS A 49 -14.14 -17.30 32.46
CA LYS A 49 -15.19 -18.25 32.04
C LYS A 49 -15.73 -17.84 30.69
N TYR A 50 -15.99 -18.80 29.81
CA TYR A 50 -16.40 -18.56 28.43
C TYR A 50 -17.71 -19.28 28.09
N ALA A 51 -18.57 -18.63 27.32
CA ALA A 51 -19.75 -19.25 26.74
C ALA A 51 -19.43 -19.89 25.38
N GLU A 52 -20.23 -20.89 25.00
CA GLU A 52 -20.14 -21.51 23.67
C GLU A 52 -20.45 -20.51 22.53
N SER A 53 -21.22 -19.46 22.84
CA SER A 53 -21.56 -18.33 21.97
C SER A 53 -20.48 -17.23 21.89
N HIS A 54 -19.31 -17.46 22.49
CA HIS A 54 -18.12 -16.59 22.42
C HIS A 54 -18.17 -15.28 23.23
N GLU A 55 -18.98 -15.22 24.29
CA GLU A 55 -18.88 -14.23 25.36
C GLU A 55 -17.98 -14.72 26.50
N TYR A 56 -17.41 -13.80 27.27
CA TYR A 56 -16.63 -14.11 28.46
C TYR A 56 -17.22 -13.46 29.72
N ALA A 57 -16.95 -14.09 30.87
CA ALA A 57 -17.25 -13.58 32.19
C ALA A 57 -15.98 -13.64 33.07
N LYS A 58 -15.58 -12.48 33.61
CA LYS A 58 -14.55 -12.36 34.65
C LYS A 58 -15.23 -12.22 36.00
N ILE A 59 -15.14 -13.23 36.85
CA ILE A 59 -15.82 -13.26 38.15
C ILE A 59 -14.85 -12.81 39.24
N GLU A 60 -15.21 -11.73 39.94
CA GLU A 60 -14.46 -11.17 41.07
C GLU A 60 -15.42 -11.07 42.27
N GLY A 61 -15.47 -12.13 43.08
CA GLY A 61 -16.43 -12.23 44.18
C GLY A 61 -17.87 -12.35 43.66
N ASP A 62 -18.76 -11.45 44.09
CA ASP A 62 -20.18 -11.44 43.72
C ASP A 62 -20.46 -10.68 42.40
N VAL A 63 -19.42 -10.11 41.77
CA VAL A 63 -19.54 -9.29 40.56
C VAL A 63 -18.87 -10.00 39.39
N ALA A 64 -19.56 -10.07 38.26
CA ALA A 64 -19.01 -10.56 37.00
C ALA A 64 -18.92 -9.44 35.97
N THR A 65 -17.75 -9.27 35.36
CA THR A 65 -17.54 -8.40 34.20
C THR A 65 -17.74 -9.20 32.92
N LEU A 66 -18.62 -8.72 32.03
CA LEU A 66 -19.04 -9.39 30.81
C LEU A 66 -18.52 -8.66 29.56
N GLY A 67 -18.20 -9.43 28.52
CA GLY A 67 -17.79 -8.90 27.22
C GLY A 67 -17.73 -9.99 26.14
N ILE A 68 -17.30 -9.62 24.93
CA ILE A 68 -17.11 -10.56 23.83
C ILE A 68 -15.64 -10.97 23.71
N THR A 69 -15.37 -12.20 23.27
CA THR A 69 -13.98 -12.67 23.14
C THR A 69 -13.27 -12.06 21.93
N ASP A 70 -11.94 -12.17 21.93
CA ASP A 70 -11.11 -11.79 20.78
C ASP A 70 -11.47 -12.57 19.50
N PHE A 71 -11.97 -13.80 19.62
CA PHE A 71 -12.50 -14.54 18.48
C PHE A 71 -13.78 -13.87 17.95
N ALA A 72 -14.74 -13.59 18.82
CA ALA A 72 -16.01 -12.98 18.43
C ALA A 72 -15.83 -11.62 17.74
N GLN A 73 -14.98 -10.74 18.28
CA GLN A 73 -14.72 -9.45 17.64
C GLN A 73 -14.04 -9.62 16.27
N SER A 74 -13.18 -10.62 16.10
CA SER A 74 -12.49 -10.85 14.82
C SER A 74 -13.44 -11.35 13.72
N GLU A 75 -14.43 -12.17 14.08
CA GLU A 75 -15.48 -12.63 13.17
C GLU A 75 -16.44 -11.48 12.80
N LEU A 76 -16.75 -10.60 13.75
CA LEU A 76 -17.52 -9.39 13.50
C LEU A 76 -16.77 -8.41 12.59
N GLY A 77 -15.45 -8.27 12.75
CA GLY A 77 -14.63 -7.29 12.03
C GLY A 77 -14.68 -5.91 12.68
N ASP A 78 -14.49 -4.85 11.89
CA ASP A 78 -14.38 -3.47 12.41
C ASP A 78 -15.71 -3.00 13.01
N VAL A 79 -15.76 -2.90 14.34
CA VAL A 79 -16.94 -2.50 15.12
C VAL A 79 -17.15 -0.98 15.00
N VAL A 80 -18.37 -0.59 14.65
CA VAL A 80 -18.75 0.82 14.40
C VAL A 80 -19.82 1.33 15.36
N TYR A 81 -20.58 0.44 15.99
CA TYR A 81 -21.62 0.82 16.94
C TYR A 81 -21.83 -0.29 17.98
N VAL A 82 -22.12 0.11 19.22
CA VAL A 82 -22.36 -0.78 20.35
C VAL A 82 -23.53 -0.23 21.18
N GLU A 83 -24.51 -1.08 21.45
CA GLU A 83 -25.59 -0.83 22.39
C GLU A 83 -25.33 -1.60 23.68
N VAL A 84 -25.24 -0.87 24.79
CA VAL A 84 -25.03 -1.42 26.15
C VAL A 84 -26.34 -1.39 26.93
N PRO A 85 -26.54 -2.27 27.93
CA PRO A 85 -27.79 -2.36 28.67
C PRO A 85 -27.95 -1.18 29.64
N GLU A 86 -29.17 -0.97 30.17
CA GLU A 86 -29.40 0.05 31.20
C GLU A 86 -28.89 -0.42 32.59
N VAL A 87 -28.29 0.51 33.35
CA VAL A 87 -27.89 0.24 34.73
C VAL A 87 -29.13 -0.01 35.59
N GLY A 88 -29.13 -1.09 36.37
CA GLY A 88 -30.26 -1.56 37.17
C GLY A 88 -31.16 -2.59 36.46
N ALA A 89 -30.89 -2.92 35.19
CA ALA A 89 -31.61 -3.97 34.48
C ALA A 89 -31.30 -5.35 35.09
N SER A 90 -32.33 -6.19 35.26
CA SER A 90 -32.17 -7.60 35.65
C SER A 90 -32.08 -8.47 34.40
N LEU A 91 -30.97 -9.20 34.25
CA LEU A 91 -30.70 -10.10 33.13
C LEU A 91 -30.74 -11.55 33.60
N SER A 92 -31.42 -12.42 32.85
CA SER A 92 -31.30 -13.87 32.98
C SER A 92 -30.21 -14.40 32.06
N LYS A 93 -29.62 -15.56 32.37
CA LYS A 93 -28.73 -16.28 31.45
C LYS A 93 -29.39 -16.46 30.07
N GLY A 94 -28.68 -16.09 29.02
CA GLY A 94 -29.16 -16.09 27.63
C GLY A 94 -30.07 -14.91 27.26
N ALA A 95 -30.31 -13.95 28.15
CA ALA A 95 -30.99 -12.70 27.80
C ALA A 95 -30.07 -11.81 26.96
N ASN A 96 -30.67 -10.90 26.18
CA ASN A 96 -29.92 -9.93 25.39
C ASN A 96 -29.16 -8.97 26.32
N LEU A 97 -27.83 -8.98 26.22
CA LEU A 97 -26.92 -8.11 26.95
C LEU A 97 -26.69 -6.79 26.21
N GLY A 98 -26.78 -6.79 24.88
CA GLY A 98 -26.50 -5.64 24.04
C GLY A 98 -26.31 -6.04 22.57
N VAL A 99 -26.18 -5.04 21.69
CA VAL A 99 -26.02 -5.25 20.24
C VAL A 99 -24.69 -4.68 19.79
N VAL A 100 -23.92 -5.44 19.02
CA VAL A 100 -22.65 -4.98 18.43
C VAL A 100 -22.79 -4.98 16.92
N GLU A 101 -22.58 -3.82 16.30
CA GLU A 101 -22.60 -3.64 14.85
C GLU A 101 -21.20 -3.34 14.31
N SER A 102 -20.86 -4.04 13.24
CA SER A 102 -19.64 -3.84 12.46
C SER A 102 -19.96 -3.41 11.04
N VAL A 103 -18.92 -3.11 10.26
CA VAL A 103 -19.06 -2.85 8.81
C VAL A 103 -19.60 -4.07 8.05
N LYS A 104 -19.49 -5.27 8.61
CA LYS A 104 -19.83 -6.54 7.96
C LYS A 104 -21.15 -7.15 8.46
N ALA A 105 -21.46 -7.01 9.74
CA ALA A 105 -22.57 -7.70 10.38
C ALA A 105 -23.07 -6.95 11.62
N ALA A 106 -24.30 -7.23 12.03
CA ALA A 106 -24.84 -6.85 13.33
C ALA A 106 -25.16 -8.13 14.11
N SER A 107 -24.74 -8.22 15.37
CA SER A 107 -24.97 -9.39 16.22
C SER A 107 -25.48 -8.97 17.60
N ASP A 108 -26.52 -9.67 18.05
CA ASP A 108 -26.96 -9.64 19.43
C ASP A 108 -25.95 -10.39 20.30
N ILE A 109 -25.64 -9.84 21.47
CA ILE A 109 -24.74 -10.41 22.47
C ILE A 109 -25.56 -10.89 23.65
N TYR A 110 -25.33 -12.12 24.11
CA TYR A 110 -26.14 -12.72 25.17
C TYR A 110 -25.40 -12.74 26.51
N SER A 111 -26.13 -12.56 27.61
CA SER A 111 -25.55 -12.63 28.95
C SER A 111 -25.24 -14.09 29.31
N PRO A 112 -23.98 -14.45 29.64
CA PRO A 112 -23.62 -15.83 30.01
C PRO A 112 -24.09 -16.21 31.42
N LEU A 113 -24.47 -15.23 32.25
CA LEU A 113 -24.84 -15.38 33.66
C LEU A 113 -26.06 -14.51 34.00
N SER A 114 -26.88 -14.95 34.95
CA SER A 114 -28.01 -14.21 35.50
C SER A 114 -27.54 -13.20 36.57
N GLY A 115 -28.01 -11.95 36.50
CA GLY A 115 -27.62 -10.91 37.44
C GLY A 115 -28.25 -9.54 37.18
N GLU A 116 -28.04 -8.61 38.11
CA GLU A 116 -28.45 -7.21 37.99
C GLU A 116 -27.28 -6.35 37.49
N VAL A 117 -27.51 -5.53 36.46
CA VAL A 117 -26.47 -4.64 35.88
C VAL A 117 -26.13 -3.53 36.87
N ILE A 118 -24.89 -3.51 37.36
CA ILE A 118 -24.42 -2.49 38.30
C ILE A 118 -23.64 -1.36 37.63
N GLU A 119 -23.00 -1.65 36.50
CA GLU A 119 -22.12 -0.71 35.80
C GLU A 119 -22.05 -1.08 34.32
N VAL A 120 -22.02 -0.08 33.44
CA VAL A 120 -21.84 -0.27 31.99
C VAL A 120 -20.73 0.62 31.46
N ASN A 121 -20.06 0.16 30.42
CA ASN A 121 -18.94 0.88 29.83
C ASN A 121 -19.43 1.97 28.86
N SER A 122 -19.80 3.12 29.43
CA SER A 122 -20.24 4.29 28.65
C SER A 122 -19.22 4.79 27.62
N ALA A 123 -17.93 4.48 27.80
CA ALA A 123 -16.89 4.87 26.86
C ALA A 123 -16.98 4.16 25.50
N LEU A 124 -17.70 3.03 25.41
CA LEU A 124 -17.93 2.33 24.14
C LEU A 124 -18.92 3.04 23.22
N VAL A 125 -19.76 3.92 23.77
CA VAL A 125 -20.70 4.73 22.97
C VAL A 125 -19.95 5.77 22.14
N ASP A 126 -18.89 6.35 22.72
CA ASP A 126 -18.04 7.34 22.04
C ASP A 126 -16.92 6.70 21.20
N ASP A 127 -16.40 5.54 21.63
CA ASP A 127 -15.28 4.85 20.99
C ASP A 127 -15.49 3.31 20.93
N PRO A 128 -16.34 2.83 20.00
CA PRO A 128 -16.65 1.41 19.85
C PRO A 128 -15.46 0.57 19.35
N ALA A 129 -14.44 1.21 18.77
CA ALA A 129 -13.24 0.53 18.26
C ALA A 129 -12.40 -0.12 19.38
N LYS A 130 -12.63 0.26 20.65
CA LYS A 130 -12.01 -0.39 21.82
C LYS A 130 -12.33 -1.87 21.94
N ILE A 131 -13.48 -2.32 21.44
CA ILE A 131 -13.82 -3.75 21.39
C ILE A 131 -12.83 -4.51 20.50
N ASN A 132 -12.39 -3.93 19.38
CA ASN A 132 -11.40 -4.54 18.50
C ASN A 132 -9.98 -4.44 19.06
N ALA A 133 -9.63 -3.32 19.73
CA ALA A 133 -8.28 -3.07 20.23
C ALA A 133 -7.96 -3.83 21.53
N GLU A 134 -8.90 -3.85 22.47
CA GLU A 134 -8.71 -4.33 23.85
C GLU A 134 -9.93 -5.12 24.37
N PRO A 135 -10.34 -6.24 23.73
CA PRO A 135 -11.61 -6.93 24.01
C PRO A 135 -11.78 -7.37 25.46
N PHE A 136 -10.69 -7.70 26.16
CA PHE A 136 -10.71 -8.15 27.57
C PHE A 136 -10.43 -7.05 28.60
N GLU A 137 -9.92 -5.90 28.15
CA GLU A 137 -9.50 -4.79 29.02
C GLU A 137 -10.40 -3.57 28.82
N GLY A 138 -10.21 -2.77 27.78
CA GLY A 138 -11.03 -1.59 27.48
C GLY A 138 -12.41 -1.88 26.85
N GLY A 139 -12.64 -3.11 26.38
CA GLY A 139 -13.79 -3.54 25.57
C GLY A 139 -14.92 -4.29 26.30
N TRP A 140 -14.93 -4.33 27.64
CA TRP A 140 -16.02 -4.94 28.41
C TRP A 140 -17.33 -4.16 28.25
N LEU A 141 -18.48 -4.87 28.26
CA LEU A 141 -19.80 -4.30 28.00
C LEU A 141 -20.51 -3.86 29.29
N ALA A 142 -20.62 -4.77 30.25
CA ALA A 142 -21.34 -4.54 31.50
C ALA A 142 -20.73 -5.33 32.67
N LYS A 143 -20.92 -4.83 33.88
CA LYS A 143 -20.71 -5.58 35.12
C LYS A 143 -22.05 -5.89 35.75
N ILE A 144 -22.22 -7.14 36.14
CA ILE A 144 -23.44 -7.63 36.78
C ILE A 144 -23.14 -8.15 38.18
N LYS A 145 -24.08 -7.97 39.10
CA LYS A 145 -24.10 -8.68 40.38
C LYS A 145 -24.82 -10.01 40.19
N LEU A 146 -24.14 -11.11 40.50
CA LEU A 146 -24.64 -12.47 40.22
C LEU A 146 -25.86 -12.80 41.07
N SER A 147 -26.92 -13.28 40.43
CA SER A 147 -28.12 -13.80 41.10
C SER A 147 -27.99 -15.27 41.48
N ASP A 148 -27.26 -16.05 40.66
CA ASP A 148 -26.95 -17.46 40.91
C ASP A 148 -25.48 -17.76 40.54
N PRO A 149 -24.57 -17.82 41.52
CA PRO A 149 -23.15 -18.13 41.28
C PRO A 149 -22.89 -19.52 40.69
N SER A 150 -23.83 -20.47 40.86
CA SER A 150 -23.64 -21.84 40.37
C SER A 150 -23.68 -21.96 38.84
N GLU A 151 -24.27 -20.97 38.16
CA GLU A 151 -24.31 -20.92 36.69
C GLU A 151 -22.89 -20.85 36.07
N ALA A 152 -21.89 -20.33 36.81
CA ALA A 152 -20.51 -20.23 36.37
C ALA A 152 -19.81 -21.59 36.17
N ASP A 153 -20.32 -22.66 36.80
CA ASP A 153 -19.79 -24.01 36.63
C ASP A 153 -20.17 -24.63 35.28
N SER A 154 -21.23 -24.11 34.64
CA SER A 154 -21.67 -24.55 33.31
C SER A 154 -20.90 -23.89 32.16
N LEU A 155 -20.06 -22.89 32.43
CA LEU A 155 -19.26 -22.19 31.44
C LEU A 155 -17.91 -22.87 31.22
N LEU A 156 -17.39 -22.75 30.00
CA LEU A 156 -16.11 -23.32 29.60
C LEU A 156 -14.95 -22.61 30.31
N ASP A 157 -13.99 -23.39 30.79
CA ASP A 157 -12.69 -22.85 31.20
C ASP A 157 -11.82 -22.50 29.97
N ALA A 158 -10.70 -21.81 30.18
CA ALA A 158 -9.82 -21.39 29.09
C ALA A 158 -9.31 -22.57 28.23
N ASN A 159 -9.08 -23.74 28.81
CA ASN A 159 -8.60 -24.92 28.07
C ASN A 159 -9.70 -25.59 27.25
N ALA A 160 -10.92 -25.66 27.79
CA ALA A 160 -12.10 -26.13 27.10
C ALA A 160 -12.51 -25.18 25.98
N TYR A 161 -12.46 -23.86 26.21
CA TYR A 161 -12.73 -22.85 25.20
C TYR A 161 -11.68 -22.85 24.08
N LYS A 162 -10.38 -22.98 24.42
CA LYS A 162 -9.30 -23.25 23.44
C LYS A 162 -9.58 -24.50 22.60
N LYS A 163 -10.35 -25.48 23.11
CA LYS A 163 -10.80 -26.67 22.36
C LYS A 163 -12.09 -26.48 21.58
N HIS A 164 -12.85 -25.42 21.84
CA HIS A 164 -14.10 -25.07 21.16
C HIS A 164 -13.87 -24.22 19.91
N VAL A 165 -13.02 -23.18 19.98
CA VAL A 165 -12.75 -22.24 18.86
C VAL A 165 -12.13 -22.94 17.64
N PRO A 166 -12.60 -22.84 16.39
CA PRO A 166 -12.09 -23.64 15.26
C PRO A 166 -10.54 -23.71 15.09
N LEU A 167 -10.03 -24.87 14.66
CA LEU A 167 -8.58 -25.17 14.54
C LEU A 167 -7.82 -24.22 13.61
N ASP A 168 -8.48 -23.65 12.60
CA ASP A 168 -7.89 -22.67 11.68
C ASP A 168 -7.49 -21.36 12.38
N ALA A 169 -8.05 -21.09 13.58
CA ALA A 169 -7.69 -19.96 14.44
C ALA A 169 -6.65 -20.32 15.53
N ARG A 170 -6.27 -21.61 15.68
CA ARG A 170 -5.39 -22.11 16.77
C ARG A 170 -3.94 -22.30 16.40
N TYR A 171 -3.63 -22.46 15.11
CA TYR A 171 -2.26 -22.71 14.67
C TYR A 171 -1.82 -21.63 13.70
N PRO A 172 -0.66 -20.97 13.91
CA PRO A 172 -0.03 -20.27 12.80
C PRO A 172 0.21 -21.29 11.69
N ARG A 173 -0.33 -21.04 10.49
CA ARG A 173 0.48 -21.32 9.32
C ARG A 173 1.70 -20.43 9.51
N THR A 174 2.80 -20.99 10.02
CA THR A 174 4.08 -20.33 9.87
C THR A 174 4.22 -20.10 8.37
N GLN A 175 4.18 -18.84 7.96
CA GLN A 175 4.39 -18.51 6.55
C GLN A 175 5.88 -18.69 6.29
N THR A 176 6.29 -19.96 6.22
CA THR A 176 7.59 -20.43 5.76
C THR A 176 7.71 -20.28 4.26
N LEU A 177 6.76 -19.63 3.58
CA LEU A 177 6.77 -19.34 2.15
C LEU A 177 6.18 -17.94 1.89
N SER A 178 7.02 -16.96 1.61
CA SER A 178 6.65 -15.62 1.15
C SER A 178 6.78 -15.54 -0.38
N PHE A 179 5.86 -14.85 -1.07
CA PHE A 179 5.95 -14.68 -2.53
C PHE A 179 6.62 -13.35 -2.87
N LYS A 180 7.79 -13.41 -3.50
CA LYS A 180 8.45 -12.25 -4.10
C LYS A 180 8.52 -12.45 -5.61
N ASN A 181 7.95 -11.51 -6.37
CA ASN A 181 7.95 -11.52 -7.83
C ASN A 181 7.42 -12.83 -8.46
N GLY A 182 6.37 -13.41 -7.88
CA GLY A 182 5.69 -14.59 -8.45
C GLY A 182 6.27 -15.96 -8.06
N TYR A 183 7.32 -16.00 -7.23
CA TYR A 183 7.90 -17.27 -6.73
C TYR A 183 7.82 -17.37 -5.21
N ALA A 184 7.60 -18.58 -4.71
CA ALA A 184 7.56 -18.88 -3.28
C ALA A 184 8.98 -19.00 -2.71
N VAL A 185 9.30 -18.21 -1.68
CA VAL A 185 10.60 -18.12 -1.00
C VAL A 185 10.43 -18.56 0.44
N ALA A 186 11.27 -19.47 0.93
CA ALA A 186 11.12 -20.00 2.28
C ALA A 186 11.84 -19.19 3.37
N ASP A 187 11.10 -18.69 4.37
CA ASP A 187 11.66 -17.94 5.51
C ASP A 187 11.95 -18.89 6.69
N VAL A 188 13.22 -18.94 7.13
CA VAL A 188 13.69 -19.78 8.27
C VAL A 188 13.69 -18.95 9.56
N PRO A 189 12.95 -19.33 10.61
CA PRO A 189 12.91 -18.56 11.85
C PRO A 189 14.15 -18.80 12.73
N VAL A 190 14.81 -17.72 13.16
CA VAL A 190 15.88 -17.72 14.16
C VAL A 190 15.28 -17.42 15.54
N ALA A 191 14.99 -18.46 16.35
CA ALA A 191 15.00 -18.41 17.82
C ALA A 191 14.58 -19.75 18.46
N SER A 192 15.53 -20.46 19.08
CA SER A 192 15.32 -21.34 20.25
C SER A 192 16.65 -21.57 20.97
N LEU A 193 17.18 -20.53 21.62
CA LEU A 193 18.14 -20.68 22.71
C LEU A 193 17.74 -19.68 23.80
N LYS A 194 17.06 -20.17 24.85
CA LYS A 194 16.91 -19.43 26.11
C LYS A 194 17.96 -19.96 27.11
N PRO A 195 18.64 -19.08 27.87
CA PRO A 195 19.58 -19.48 28.91
C PRO A 195 18.82 -19.85 30.19
N ALA A 196 19.21 -20.95 30.84
CA ALA A 196 18.75 -21.28 32.19
C ALA A 196 19.81 -20.85 33.21
N CYS A 197 19.38 -20.20 34.30
CA CYS A 197 20.21 -19.71 35.39
C CYS A 197 20.22 -20.73 36.55
N GLY A 198 21.39 -20.97 37.17
CA GLY A 198 21.59 -21.73 38.41
C GLY A 198 23.08 -21.81 38.80
N PRO A 199 23.46 -21.80 40.11
CA PRO A 199 24.79 -21.39 40.57
C PRO A 199 25.86 -22.47 40.40
N ALA A 200 27.09 -22.01 40.28
CA ALA A 200 28.27 -22.79 39.94
C ALA A 200 28.80 -23.61 41.14
N ASP A 201 28.82 -24.93 40.98
CA ASP A 201 29.81 -25.78 41.62
C ASP A 201 30.87 -26.15 40.59
N HIS A 202 32.11 -25.78 40.93
CA HIS A 202 33.30 -25.99 40.12
C HIS A 202 33.59 -27.48 39.93
N VAL A 203 33.41 -27.99 38.70
CA VAL A 203 34.12 -29.17 38.23
C VAL A 203 34.84 -28.79 36.94
N ALA A 204 36.16 -28.67 37.04
CA ALA A 204 37.04 -28.38 35.93
C ALA A 204 37.01 -29.53 34.92
N PHE A 205 36.44 -29.28 33.74
CA PHE A 205 36.65 -30.13 32.57
C PHE A 205 37.87 -29.63 31.79
N PRO A 206 38.74 -30.54 31.29
CA PRO A 206 39.98 -30.19 30.61
C PRO A 206 39.71 -29.40 29.31
N PRO A 207 40.68 -28.61 28.82
CA PRO A 207 40.50 -27.81 27.62
C PRO A 207 40.15 -28.71 26.44
N ALA A 208 39.05 -28.39 25.76
CA ALA A 208 38.65 -29.06 24.54
C ALA A 208 39.80 -29.00 23.51
N PRO A 209 40.14 -30.12 22.87
CA PRO A 209 41.26 -30.15 21.94
C PRO A 209 41.00 -29.21 20.76
N SER A 210 42.02 -28.42 20.47
CA SER A 210 42.13 -27.62 19.26
C SER A 210 41.78 -28.45 18.03
N ARG A 211 40.86 -27.93 17.22
CA ARG A 211 40.75 -28.16 15.78
C ARG A 211 40.95 -29.64 15.38
N ILE A 212 39.85 -30.39 15.39
CA ILE A 212 39.74 -31.54 14.52
C ILE A 212 39.88 -31.00 13.09
N GLU A 213 41.07 -31.14 12.52
CA GLU A 213 41.20 -31.22 11.07
C GLU A 213 40.32 -32.39 10.66
N LEU A 214 39.12 -32.09 10.13
CA LEU A 214 38.40 -33.07 9.35
C LEU A 214 39.39 -33.47 8.26
N SER A 215 39.89 -34.70 8.39
CA SER A 215 40.60 -35.40 7.35
C SER A 215 39.86 -35.15 6.04
N GLN A 216 40.61 -34.82 5.01
CA GLN A 216 40.14 -34.89 3.63
C GLN A 216 39.64 -36.32 3.42
N ALA A 217 38.35 -36.54 3.65
CA ALA A 217 37.66 -37.70 3.13
C ALA A 217 37.78 -37.55 1.62
N THR A 218 38.70 -38.30 1.03
CA THR A 218 38.80 -38.46 -0.42
C THR A 218 37.44 -38.96 -0.88
N ARG A 219 36.61 -38.02 -1.37
CA ARG A 219 35.36 -38.36 -2.03
C ARG A 219 35.73 -39.37 -3.13
N PRO A 220 35.05 -40.52 -3.23
CA PRO A 220 35.33 -41.44 -4.32
C PRO A 220 35.18 -40.69 -5.64
N PHE A 221 36.14 -40.85 -6.54
CA PHE A 221 36.08 -40.26 -7.88
C PHE A 221 34.84 -40.82 -8.59
N VAL A 222 33.85 -39.96 -8.81
CA VAL A 222 32.67 -40.27 -9.61
C VAL A 222 32.92 -39.71 -11.01
N PRO A 223 32.93 -40.54 -12.06
CA PRO A 223 33.09 -40.05 -13.43
C PRO A 223 31.99 -39.04 -13.79
N ALA A 224 32.32 -38.04 -14.61
CA ALA A 224 31.40 -36.95 -14.98
C ALA A 224 30.07 -37.46 -15.56
N PHE A 225 30.08 -38.52 -16.36
CA PHE A 225 28.86 -39.10 -16.94
C PHE A 225 27.92 -39.74 -15.91
N VAL A 226 28.46 -40.20 -14.77
CA VAL A 226 27.67 -40.71 -13.64
C VAL A 226 27.25 -39.56 -12.72
N GLN A 227 28.15 -38.58 -12.53
CA GLN A 227 27.89 -37.43 -11.67
C GLN A 227 26.80 -36.50 -12.23
N TYR A 228 26.70 -36.40 -13.56
CA TYR A 228 25.82 -35.47 -14.28
C TYR A 228 24.75 -36.18 -15.11
N GLU A 229 24.43 -37.43 -14.78
CA GLU A 229 23.40 -38.19 -15.48
C GLU A 229 22.08 -37.40 -15.50
N HIS A 230 21.49 -37.26 -16.69
CA HIS A 230 20.26 -36.49 -16.93
C HIS A 230 20.31 -34.99 -16.60
N CYS A 231 21.48 -34.44 -16.29
CA CYS A 231 21.64 -33.01 -16.04
C CYS A 231 21.72 -32.26 -17.37
N VAL A 232 20.79 -31.34 -17.61
CA VAL A 232 20.78 -30.47 -18.81
C VAL A 232 20.64 -29.02 -18.36
N LEU A 233 21.60 -28.20 -18.74
CA LEU A 233 21.62 -26.77 -18.45
C LEU A 233 21.05 -26.02 -19.65
N ARG A 234 20.06 -25.16 -19.43
CA ARG A 234 19.32 -24.47 -20.49
C ARG A 234 19.39 -22.97 -20.34
N PHE A 235 19.79 -22.31 -21.42
CA PHE A 235 19.90 -20.87 -21.52
C PHE A 235 19.03 -20.33 -22.66
N LEU A 236 18.43 -19.17 -22.43
CA LEU A 236 17.79 -18.35 -23.45
C LEU A 236 18.84 -17.39 -24.01
N ALA A 237 18.98 -17.40 -25.33
CA ALA A 237 19.92 -16.60 -26.06
C ALA A 237 19.25 -15.91 -27.25
N TRP A 238 19.94 -14.92 -27.83
CA TRP A 238 19.59 -14.39 -29.14
C TRP A 238 20.84 -14.22 -29.99
N PHE A 239 20.66 -14.18 -31.30
CA PHE A 239 21.72 -13.88 -32.25
C PHE A 239 21.17 -13.01 -33.38
N LYS A 240 22.06 -12.29 -34.04
CA LYS A 240 21.73 -11.48 -35.21
C LYS A 240 21.98 -12.27 -36.48
N GLU A 241 21.05 -12.19 -37.42
CA GLU A 241 21.20 -12.75 -38.75
C GLU A 241 20.85 -11.71 -39.81
N VAL A 242 21.67 -11.62 -40.84
CA VAL A 242 21.40 -10.79 -42.01
C VAL A 242 20.63 -11.64 -43.01
N LEU A 243 19.35 -11.32 -43.24
CA LEU A 243 18.49 -12.04 -44.19
C LEU A 243 18.55 -11.36 -45.57
N PRO A 244 19.01 -12.05 -46.63
CA PRO A 244 18.99 -11.49 -47.98
C PRO A 244 17.55 -11.42 -48.52
N GLY A 245 17.11 -10.25 -49.01
CA GLY A 245 15.89 -10.10 -49.82
C GLY A 245 14.66 -9.45 -49.15
N ILE A 246 14.79 -8.88 -47.95
CA ILE A 246 13.77 -7.99 -47.36
C ILE A 246 14.10 -6.54 -47.76
N LEU A 247 13.07 -5.74 -48.06
CA LEU A 247 13.19 -4.35 -48.59
C LEU A 247 13.97 -3.39 -47.67
N ASP A 248 14.11 -3.73 -46.39
CA ASP A 248 15.01 -3.06 -45.45
C ASP A 248 16.16 -4.03 -45.15
N GLU A 249 17.40 -3.64 -45.47
CA GLU A 249 18.64 -4.35 -45.14
C GLU A 249 18.93 -4.33 -43.61
N GLY A 250 17.96 -4.76 -42.80
CA GLY A 250 18.02 -4.76 -41.35
C GLY A 250 18.56 -6.06 -40.78
N GLU A 251 19.48 -5.97 -39.83
CA GLU A 251 19.88 -7.10 -38.98
C GLU A 251 18.65 -7.64 -38.24
N TYR A 252 18.31 -8.91 -38.44
CA TYR A 252 17.18 -9.55 -37.77
C TYR A 252 17.62 -10.26 -36.50
N ILE A 253 16.85 -10.11 -35.42
CA ILE A 253 17.13 -10.73 -34.12
C ILE A 253 16.34 -12.05 -34.02
N ARG A 254 17.04 -13.17 -33.90
CA ARG A 254 16.43 -14.50 -33.68
C ARG A 254 16.67 -14.97 -32.26
N LYS A 255 15.64 -15.58 -31.67
CA LYS A 255 15.68 -16.19 -30.34
C LYS A 255 16.20 -17.62 -30.45
N ALA A 256 17.01 -18.05 -29.49
CA ALA A 256 17.58 -19.38 -29.45
C ALA A 256 17.55 -19.93 -28.02
N VAL A 257 17.38 -21.24 -27.91
CA VAL A 257 17.51 -22.00 -26.67
C VAL A 257 18.79 -22.82 -26.78
N VAL A 258 19.73 -22.54 -25.90
CA VAL A 258 21.01 -23.26 -25.79
C VAL A 258 20.87 -24.30 -24.69
N SER A 259 21.04 -25.58 -25.04
CA SER A 259 21.06 -26.69 -24.08
C SER A 259 22.47 -27.27 -23.99
N PHE A 260 22.99 -27.43 -22.79
CA PHE A 260 24.33 -27.93 -22.49
C PHE A 260 24.26 -29.15 -21.57
N TRP A 261 25.04 -30.18 -21.88
CA TRP A 261 25.13 -31.43 -21.12
C TRP A 261 26.51 -31.50 -20.43
N PRO A 262 26.57 -31.33 -19.09
CA PRO A 262 27.84 -31.39 -18.35
C PRO A 262 28.48 -32.78 -18.33
N GLU A 263 27.71 -33.84 -18.57
CA GLU A 263 28.18 -35.23 -18.61
C GLU A 263 29.27 -35.48 -19.67
N ASP A 264 29.17 -34.82 -20.83
CA ASP A 264 30.03 -35.04 -22.00
C ASP A 264 30.51 -33.73 -22.67
N CYS A 265 30.25 -32.59 -22.03
CA CYS A 265 30.51 -31.23 -22.53
C CYS A 265 29.96 -30.98 -23.94
N SER A 266 28.76 -31.52 -24.20
CA SER A 266 28.06 -31.32 -25.48
C SER A 266 27.00 -30.24 -25.39
N LEU A 267 26.69 -29.63 -26.54
CA LEU A 267 25.75 -28.52 -26.65
C LEU A 267 24.87 -28.67 -27.89
N ALA A 268 23.61 -28.29 -27.76
CA ALA A 268 22.64 -28.19 -28.83
C ALA A 268 21.95 -26.81 -28.77
N ILE A 269 21.67 -26.23 -29.94
CA ILE A 269 20.98 -24.94 -30.03
C ILE A 269 19.75 -25.13 -30.91
N ALA A 270 18.59 -24.72 -30.41
CA ALA A 270 17.34 -24.78 -31.15
C ALA A 270 16.59 -23.46 -31.03
N GLU A 271 15.98 -23.02 -32.12
CA GLU A 271 15.06 -21.90 -32.09
C GLU A 271 13.66 -22.38 -31.68
N PRO A 272 12.99 -21.68 -30.75
CA PRO A 272 11.60 -21.98 -30.43
C PRO A 272 10.69 -21.72 -31.63
N ARG A 273 9.73 -22.62 -31.87
CA ARG A 273 8.77 -22.47 -32.96
C ARG A 273 7.79 -21.35 -32.62
N LEU A 274 7.78 -20.29 -33.44
CA LEU A 274 6.84 -19.17 -33.37
C LEU A 274 5.83 -19.29 -34.52
N PRO A 275 4.52 -19.29 -34.24
CA PRO A 275 3.52 -19.32 -35.30
C PRO A 275 3.65 -18.05 -36.15
N ASN A 276 3.45 -18.20 -37.47
CA ASN A 276 3.47 -17.09 -38.44
C ASN A 276 4.81 -16.34 -38.58
N SER A 277 5.94 -16.92 -38.16
CA SER A 277 7.26 -16.29 -38.32
C SER A 277 7.76 -16.22 -39.77
N GLY A 278 7.27 -17.10 -40.64
CA GLY A 278 7.70 -17.19 -42.05
C GLY A 278 9.12 -17.74 -42.26
N LEU A 279 9.87 -17.98 -41.18
CA LEU A 279 11.24 -18.54 -41.21
C LEU A 279 11.22 -20.04 -40.94
N MET A 280 12.22 -20.76 -41.46
CA MET A 280 12.43 -22.16 -41.07
C MET A 280 13.02 -22.23 -39.66
N GLN A 281 12.24 -22.79 -38.73
CA GLN A 281 12.55 -22.88 -37.31
C GLN A 281 12.80 -24.32 -36.86
N GLY A 282 13.61 -24.49 -35.82
CA GLY A 282 13.94 -25.79 -35.23
C GLY A 282 15.38 -25.87 -34.75
N THR A 283 15.98 -27.05 -34.88
CA THR A 283 17.37 -27.29 -34.44
C THR A 283 18.35 -26.52 -35.33
N LEU A 284 19.03 -25.51 -34.76
CA LEU A 284 20.09 -24.74 -35.43
C LEU A 284 21.43 -25.48 -35.36
N VAL A 285 21.69 -26.11 -34.22
CA VAL A 285 22.91 -26.84 -33.93
C VAL A 285 22.53 -28.15 -33.24
N ALA A 286 22.78 -29.28 -33.90
CA ALA A 286 22.60 -30.59 -33.29
C ALA A 286 23.62 -30.82 -32.16
N ARG A 287 23.26 -31.68 -31.19
CA ARG A 287 24.10 -32.02 -30.03
C ARG A 287 25.48 -32.47 -30.48
N HIS A 288 26.51 -31.71 -30.13
CA HIS A 288 27.91 -32.07 -30.36
C HIS A 288 28.81 -31.38 -29.34
N ARG A 289 30.03 -31.90 -29.16
CA ARG A 289 31.03 -31.27 -28.29
C ARG A 289 31.52 -29.96 -28.91
N CYS A 290 31.38 -28.87 -28.16
CA CYS A 290 31.70 -27.51 -28.63
C CYS A 290 32.98 -26.92 -28.02
N GLY A 291 33.70 -27.69 -27.19
CA GLY A 291 34.94 -27.25 -26.55
C GLY A 291 34.76 -26.22 -25.43
N LEU A 292 33.51 -25.90 -25.07
CA LEU A 292 33.16 -24.99 -23.98
C LEU A 292 33.06 -25.74 -22.64
N GLY A 293 33.60 -25.13 -21.58
CA GLY A 293 33.50 -25.57 -20.20
C GLY A 293 32.34 -24.91 -19.47
N LEU A 294 32.10 -25.31 -18.22
CA LEU A 294 31.04 -24.73 -17.39
C LEU A 294 31.32 -23.24 -17.06
N GLU A 295 32.60 -22.87 -16.95
CA GLU A 295 33.04 -21.49 -16.71
C GLU A 295 32.76 -20.50 -17.85
N ASP A 296 32.52 -20.98 -19.07
CA ASP A 296 32.28 -20.12 -20.24
C ASP A 296 30.85 -19.55 -20.27
N PHE A 297 29.95 -20.08 -19.43
CA PHE A 297 28.55 -19.69 -19.38
C PHE A 297 28.28 -18.67 -18.27
N SER A 298 27.99 -17.43 -18.67
CA SER A 298 27.51 -16.36 -17.80
C SER A 298 26.43 -15.54 -18.50
N ILE A 299 25.44 -15.05 -17.76
CA ILE A 299 24.36 -14.24 -18.32
C ILE A 299 24.92 -12.86 -18.67
N GLY A 300 24.66 -12.41 -19.90
CA GLY A 300 25.28 -11.24 -20.49
C GLY A 300 26.57 -11.52 -21.26
N SER A 301 27.10 -12.75 -21.21
CA SER A 301 28.24 -13.15 -22.04
C SER A 301 27.80 -13.60 -23.45
N THR A 302 28.77 -13.63 -24.36
CA THR A 302 28.56 -14.06 -25.74
C THR A 302 29.33 -15.34 -26.00
N ILE A 303 28.64 -16.40 -26.42
CA ILE A 303 29.26 -17.66 -26.81
C ILE A 303 29.34 -17.76 -28.34
N CYS A 304 30.46 -18.27 -28.84
CA CYS A 304 30.71 -18.41 -30.28
C CYS A 304 30.55 -19.87 -30.70
N VAL A 305 29.53 -20.18 -31.50
CA VAL A 305 29.27 -21.54 -32.00
C VAL A 305 29.10 -21.50 -33.51
N ARG A 306 29.94 -22.25 -34.25
CA ARG A 306 29.95 -22.33 -35.73
C ARG A 306 29.96 -20.95 -36.44
N LYS A 307 30.80 -20.03 -35.93
CA LYS A 307 30.96 -18.63 -36.39
C LYS A 307 29.81 -17.68 -36.05
N THR A 308 28.72 -18.18 -35.47
CA THR A 308 27.62 -17.35 -34.98
C THR A 308 27.83 -16.99 -33.51
N GLN A 309 27.63 -15.71 -33.18
CA GLN A 309 27.68 -15.21 -31.82
C GLN A 309 26.28 -15.27 -31.20
N TYR A 310 26.16 -15.98 -30.09
CA TYR A 310 24.92 -16.09 -29.32
C TYR A 310 25.08 -15.35 -28.00
N HIS A 311 24.20 -14.39 -27.74
CA HIS A 311 24.19 -13.60 -26.51
C HIS A 311 23.25 -14.24 -25.48
N LEU A 312 23.80 -14.67 -24.35
CA LEU A 312 23.04 -15.32 -23.28
C LEU A 312 22.27 -14.27 -22.47
N CYS A 313 20.96 -14.42 -22.35
CA CYS A 313 20.07 -13.46 -21.67
C CYS A 313 19.48 -13.99 -20.38
N SER A 314 19.13 -15.26 -20.34
CA SER A 314 18.50 -15.85 -19.17
C SER A 314 18.83 -17.33 -19.08
N ALA A 315 18.73 -17.89 -17.89
CA ALA A 315 18.91 -19.30 -17.62
C ALA A 315 17.65 -19.85 -16.95
N ASP A 316 17.32 -21.13 -17.20
CA ASP A 316 16.21 -21.76 -16.51
C ASP A 316 16.49 -21.90 -14.99
N THR A 317 15.42 -22.16 -14.24
CA THR A 317 15.48 -22.23 -12.77
C THR A 317 16.46 -23.30 -12.29
N TYR A 318 16.50 -24.45 -12.96
CA TYR A 318 17.41 -25.55 -12.65
C TYR A 318 18.88 -25.18 -12.87
N THR A 319 19.19 -24.52 -13.98
CA THR A 319 20.54 -24.06 -14.30
C THR A 319 21.01 -23.02 -13.29
N ARG A 320 20.13 -22.11 -12.87
CA ARG A 320 20.44 -21.13 -11.81
C ARG A 320 20.80 -21.80 -10.49
N THR A 321 20.04 -22.81 -10.06
CA THR A 321 20.36 -23.57 -8.84
C THR A 321 21.66 -24.36 -8.99
N PHE A 322 21.89 -24.98 -10.15
CA PHE A 322 23.08 -25.82 -10.41
C PHE A 322 24.40 -25.04 -10.31
N PHE A 323 24.43 -23.80 -10.78
CA PHE A 323 25.60 -22.92 -10.68
C PHE A 323 25.76 -22.35 -9.26
N SER A 324 24.66 -21.98 -8.60
CA SER A 324 24.67 -21.47 -7.22
C SER A 324 25.25 -22.48 -6.23
N ASP A 325 24.87 -23.76 -6.36
CA ASP A 325 25.38 -24.87 -5.52
C ASP A 325 26.89 -25.10 -5.68
N ARG A 326 27.47 -24.65 -6.80
CA ARG A 326 28.90 -24.72 -7.10
C ARG A 326 29.64 -23.42 -6.78
N GLY A 327 28.95 -22.42 -6.24
CA GLY A 327 29.51 -21.10 -5.95
C GLY A 327 29.84 -20.30 -7.22
N LEU A 328 29.25 -20.65 -8.36
CA LEU A 328 29.41 -19.93 -9.62
C LEU A 328 28.23 -18.97 -9.81
N HIS A 329 28.50 -17.67 -9.95
CA HIS A 329 27.45 -16.65 -10.08
C HIS A 329 27.13 -16.36 -11.55
N LEU A 330 25.91 -16.69 -11.98
CA LEU A 330 25.47 -16.55 -13.38
C LEU A 330 25.11 -15.12 -13.81
N GLY A 331 24.75 -14.22 -12.89
CA GLY A 331 24.22 -12.88 -13.22
C GLY A 331 22.69 -12.81 -13.27
N GLU A 332 22.16 -11.59 -13.38
CA GLU A 332 20.72 -11.30 -13.47
C GLU A 332 20.16 -11.53 -14.87
N ASP A 333 18.88 -11.84 -14.99
CA ASP A 333 18.22 -12.01 -16.29
C ASP A 333 18.18 -10.69 -17.07
N LEU A 334 18.63 -10.72 -18.32
CA LEU A 334 18.59 -9.60 -19.24
C LEU A 334 17.35 -9.68 -20.13
N ALA A 335 16.74 -8.53 -20.39
CA ALA A 335 15.63 -8.42 -21.33
C ALA A 335 16.09 -8.81 -22.74
N LEU A 336 15.29 -9.62 -23.42
CA LEU A 336 15.49 -9.91 -24.84
C LEU A 336 15.26 -8.63 -25.65
N PRO A 337 16.17 -8.26 -26.57
CA PRO A 337 15.97 -7.09 -27.41
C PRO A 337 14.75 -7.30 -28.33
N GLU A 338 13.93 -6.27 -28.44
CA GLU A 338 12.75 -6.25 -29.32
C GLU A 338 13.22 -6.17 -30.79
N ALA A 339 12.65 -7.01 -31.65
CA ALA A 339 12.99 -7.00 -33.06
C ALA A 339 12.40 -5.73 -33.74
N PRO A 340 13.10 -5.09 -34.69
CA PRO A 340 12.60 -3.91 -35.39
C PRO A 340 11.23 -4.10 -36.08
N THR A 341 10.84 -5.34 -36.35
CA THR A 341 9.59 -5.71 -37.02
C THR A 341 8.31 -5.48 -36.21
N ASP A 342 8.39 -5.37 -34.88
CA ASP A 342 7.20 -5.24 -34.03
C ASP A 342 6.57 -3.83 -34.07
N GLY A 343 7.30 -2.82 -34.57
CA GLY A 343 6.76 -1.47 -34.78
C GLY A 343 5.78 -1.35 -35.96
N GLY A 344 5.86 -2.26 -36.94
CA GLY A 344 4.99 -2.24 -38.13
C GLY A 344 3.68 -3.02 -37.97
N ALA A 345 3.63 -3.98 -37.04
CA ALA A 345 2.44 -4.80 -36.78
C ALA A 345 1.32 -4.03 -36.08
N VAL A 346 1.62 -2.88 -35.47
CA VAL A 346 0.64 -2.01 -34.79
C VAL A 346 -0.32 -1.33 -35.78
N SER A 347 -0.05 -1.35 -37.10
CA SER A 347 -0.82 -0.61 -38.09
C SER A 347 -1.67 -1.46 -39.04
N ARG A 348 -1.82 -2.78 -38.81
CA ARG A 348 -2.79 -3.61 -39.54
C ARG A 348 -3.92 -4.04 -38.60
N PRO A 349 -5.17 -3.60 -38.83
CA PRO A 349 -6.28 -3.88 -37.93
C PRO A 349 -6.69 -5.35 -38.10
N GLY A 350 -6.08 -6.21 -37.29
CA GLY A 350 -6.23 -7.65 -37.41
C GLY A 350 -5.79 -8.42 -36.17
N SER A 351 -5.99 -7.89 -34.96
CA SER A 351 -6.26 -8.68 -33.75
C SER A 351 -6.36 -7.79 -32.51
N THR A 352 -7.45 -7.99 -31.77
CA THR A 352 -7.71 -7.49 -30.41
C THR A 352 -7.84 -5.98 -30.23
N ASP A 353 -8.70 -5.37 -31.05
CA ASP A 353 -9.48 -4.25 -30.53
C ASP A 353 -10.44 -4.83 -29.48
N ARG A 354 -10.20 -4.51 -28.20
CA ARG A 354 -11.24 -4.51 -27.16
C ARG A 354 -12.26 -3.43 -27.52
N ARG A 355 -12.97 -3.62 -28.64
CA ARG A 355 -14.27 -3.00 -28.83
C ARG A 355 -15.21 -3.79 -27.95
N GLU A 356 -15.89 -3.11 -27.03
CA GLU A 356 -17.11 -3.64 -26.43
C GLU A 356 -17.96 -4.23 -27.55
N ALA A 357 -18.30 -5.51 -27.43
CA ALA A 357 -19.06 -6.21 -28.44
C ALA A 357 -20.38 -5.46 -28.71
N PRO A 358 -20.86 -5.39 -29.96
CA PRO A 358 -22.20 -4.91 -30.25
C PRO A 358 -23.23 -5.74 -29.47
N ALA A 359 -24.30 -5.11 -29.00
CA ALA A 359 -25.30 -5.70 -28.09
C ALA A 359 -25.98 -6.98 -28.61
N GLU A 360 -25.88 -7.28 -29.90
CA GLU A 360 -26.44 -8.45 -30.56
C GLU A 360 -25.36 -9.16 -31.38
N SER A 361 -24.59 -10.04 -30.74
CA SER A 361 -23.67 -10.93 -31.43
C SER A 361 -24.40 -12.17 -31.96
N PRO A 362 -24.05 -12.68 -33.16
CA PRO A 362 -24.63 -13.92 -33.73
C PRO A 362 -24.52 -15.14 -32.80
N THR A 363 -23.54 -15.14 -31.91
CA THR A 363 -23.31 -16.17 -30.89
C THR A 363 -24.43 -16.24 -29.86
N ARG A 364 -25.06 -15.12 -29.52
CA ARG A 364 -26.14 -15.08 -28.51
C ARG A 364 -27.42 -15.75 -28.99
N TYR A 365 -27.76 -15.60 -30.27
CA TYR A 365 -28.89 -16.30 -30.87
C TYR A 365 -28.65 -17.81 -30.92
N ALA A 366 -27.43 -18.24 -31.28
CA ALA A 366 -27.05 -19.65 -31.28
C ALA A 366 -27.12 -20.26 -29.86
N GLU A 367 -26.67 -19.53 -28.83
CA GLU A 367 -26.75 -19.98 -27.44
C GLU A 367 -28.19 -20.11 -26.91
N VAL A 368 -29.06 -19.14 -27.24
CA VAL A 368 -30.49 -19.19 -26.88
C VAL A 368 -31.21 -20.31 -27.64
N ALA A 369 -30.93 -20.50 -28.93
CA ALA A 369 -31.49 -21.58 -29.74
C ALA A 369 -31.00 -22.97 -29.29
N LEU A 370 -29.80 -23.07 -28.72
CA LEU A 370 -29.25 -24.27 -28.09
C LEU A 370 -29.73 -24.46 -26.63
N GLY A 371 -30.68 -23.63 -26.16
CA GLY A 371 -31.31 -23.77 -24.85
C GLY A 371 -30.45 -23.33 -23.66
N LYS A 372 -29.38 -22.57 -23.90
CA LYS A 372 -28.46 -22.12 -22.85
C LYS A 372 -29.01 -20.86 -22.19
N ALA A 373 -29.41 -20.95 -20.92
CA ALA A 373 -29.82 -19.80 -20.12
C ALA A 373 -28.56 -19.04 -19.64
N ALA A 374 -28.28 -17.88 -20.25
CA ALA A 374 -27.21 -17.00 -19.77
C ALA A 374 -27.69 -16.18 -18.56
N PRO A 375 -26.87 -16.02 -17.50
CA PRO A 375 -27.20 -15.08 -16.43
C PRO A 375 -27.23 -13.66 -17.01
N SER A 376 -28.42 -13.08 -17.08
CA SER A 376 -28.59 -11.75 -17.63
C SER A 376 -28.08 -10.69 -16.64
N ARG A 377 -27.54 -9.57 -17.14
CA ARG A 377 -27.22 -8.39 -16.32
C ARG A 377 -28.42 -7.94 -15.47
N HIS A 378 -29.63 -8.13 -15.99
CA HIS A 378 -30.89 -7.87 -15.31
C HIS A 378 -31.10 -8.76 -14.07
N THR A 379 -30.66 -10.02 -14.08
CA THR A 379 -30.75 -10.91 -12.90
C THR A 379 -29.86 -10.41 -11.76
N GLN A 380 -28.64 -9.95 -12.08
CA GLN A 380 -27.73 -9.40 -11.06
C GLN A 380 -28.25 -8.07 -10.50
N GLN A 381 -28.82 -7.23 -11.35
CA GLN A 381 -29.44 -5.96 -10.95
C GLN A 381 -30.66 -6.20 -10.05
N PHE A 382 -31.53 -7.14 -10.43
CA PHE A 382 -32.66 -7.59 -9.61
C PHE A 382 -32.21 -8.09 -8.24
N LEU A 383 -31.22 -8.98 -8.16
CA LEU A 383 -30.72 -9.49 -6.88
C LEU A 383 -30.16 -8.37 -5.98
N LYS A 384 -29.47 -7.39 -6.58
CA LYS A 384 -28.84 -6.30 -5.83
C LYS A 384 -29.82 -5.26 -5.31
N PHE A 385 -30.84 -4.92 -6.10
CA PHE A 385 -31.74 -3.81 -5.84
C PHE A 385 -33.20 -4.23 -5.67
N SER A 386 -33.45 -5.52 -5.44
CA SER A 386 -34.80 -6.03 -5.17
C SER A 386 -35.47 -5.24 -4.05
N ASN A 387 -36.72 -4.87 -4.28
CA ASN A 387 -37.54 -4.06 -3.37
C ASN A 387 -37.01 -2.64 -3.06
N GLN A 388 -36.04 -2.13 -3.84
CA GLN A 388 -35.56 -0.75 -3.69
C GLN A 388 -36.21 0.15 -4.74
N VAL A 389 -37.05 1.07 -4.25
CA VAL A 389 -37.81 2.00 -5.09
C VAL A 389 -37.50 3.43 -4.65
N LEU A 390 -37.09 4.27 -5.58
CA LEU A 390 -36.93 5.69 -5.35
C LEU A 390 -38.27 6.38 -5.61
N ARG A 391 -38.82 7.04 -4.59
CA ARG A 391 -40.12 7.71 -4.68
C ARG A 391 -39.93 9.21 -4.57
N PHE A 392 -40.38 9.90 -5.61
CA PHE A 392 -40.39 11.35 -5.73
C PHE A 392 -41.82 11.89 -5.73
N PHE A 393 -42.02 12.98 -5.01
CA PHE A 393 -43.22 13.80 -5.11
C PHE A 393 -42.98 14.87 -6.17
N ALA A 394 -43.78 14.82 -7.21
CA ALA A 394 -43.62 15.59 -8.42
C ALA A 394 -44.88 16.38 -8.76
N VAL A 395 -44.71 17.44 -9.54
CA VAL A 395 -45.79 18.28 -10.02
C VAL A 395 -45.68 18.41 -11.53
N TRP A 396 -46.76 18.15 -12.23
CA TRP A 396 -46.87 18.45 -13.66
C TRP A 396 -47.84 19.61 -13.85
N ASN A 397 -47.31 20.72 -14.36
CA ASN A 397 -48.10 21.92 -14.62
C ASN A 397 -48.59 21.93 -16.08
N ASP A 398 -49.88 21.63 -16.31
CA ASP A 398 -50.49 21.65 -17.66
C ASP A 398 -51.31 22.93 -17.92
N THR A 399 -51.24 23.96 -17.05
CA THR A 399 -52.06 25.19 -17.12
C THR A 399 -51.87 26.02 -18.40
N GLY A 400 -50.88 25.68 -19.24
CA GLY A 400 -50.70 26.29 -20.56
C GLY A 400 -51.77 25.88 -21.59
N ARG A 401 -52.59 24.85 -21.30
CA ARG A 401 -53.69 24.41 -22.16
C ARG A 401 -55.03 25.02 -21.73
N LEU A 402 -55.96 25.16 -22.67
CA LEU A 402 -57.29 25.76 -22.46
C LEU A 402 -58.11 25.13 -21.31
N CYS A 403 -57.80 23.90 -20.92
CA CYS A 403 -58.41 23.16 -19.82
C CYS A 403 -57.37 22.43 -18.94
N GLY A 404 -56.18 23.03 -18.76
CA GLY A 404 -55.08 22.40 -18.03
C GLY A 404 -55.11 22.66 -16.52
N ASP A 405 -54.83 21.63 -15.74
CA ASP A 405 -54.72 21.67 -14.28
C ASP A 405 -53.27 21.42 -13.82
N VAL A 406 -53.03 21.62 -12.52
CA VAL A 406 -51.76 21.27 -11.87
C VAL A 406 -51.89 19.88 -11.24
N HIS A 407 -51.27 18.90 -11.87
CA HIS A 407 -51.34 17.50 -11.44
C HIS A 407 -50.27 17.19 -10.39
N ARG A 408 -50.68 16.62 -9.26
CA ARG A 408 -49.78 16.13 -8.21
C ARG A 408 -49.49 14.66 -8.45
N LEU A 409 -48.22 14.35 -8.70
CA LEU A 409 -47.76 13.04 -9.14
C LEU A 409 -46.79 12.45 -8.13
N GLN A 410 -46.87 11.15 -7.91
CA GLN A 410 -45.84 10.34 -7.28
C GLN A 410 -45.10 9.56 -8.37
N LEU A 411 -43.83 9.86 -8.56
CA LEU A 411 -42.96 9.11 -9.46
C LEU A 411 -42.20 8.04 -8.67
N ARG A 412 -42.37 6.78 -9.04
CA ARG A 412 -41.69 5.62 -8.46
C ARG A 412 -40.71 5.06 -9.48
N TYR A 413 -39.43 5.06 -9.14
CA TYR A 413 -38.37 4.50 -9.95
C TYR A 413 -37.87 3.20 -9.32
N TYR A 414 -37.95 2.11 -10.07
CA TYR A 414 -37.55 0.77 -9.61
C TYR A 414 -36.09 0.52 -9.99
N LEU A 415 -35.22 0.36 -9.00
CA LEU A 415 -33.78 0.15 -9.24
C LEU A 415 -33.46 -1.25 -9.80
N GLU A 416 -34.37 -2.21 -9.64
CA GLU A 416 -34.22 -3.60 -10.08
C GLU A 416 -34.23 -3.76 -11.60
N ASP A 417 -34.96 -2.91 -12.33
CA ASP A 417 -35.16 -2.99 -13.78
C ASP A 417 -35.14 -1.63 -14.50
N ASP A 418 -34.81 -0.54 -13.79
CA ASP A 418 -34.77 0.83 -14.31
C ASP A 418 -36.11 1.30 -14.95
N THR A 419 -37.24 0.88 -14.36
CA THR A 419 -38.58 1.27 -14.80
C THR A 419 -39.21 2.35 -13.92
N VAL A 420 -40.17 3.07 -14.49
CA VAL A 420 -40.90 4.15 -13.83
C VAL A 420 -42.39 3.85 -13.79
N GLU A 421 -43.01 4.03 -12.62
CA GLU A 421 -44.46 4.09 -12.44
C GLU A 421 -44.81 5.50 -11.96
N ILE A 422 -45.87 6.09 -12.52
CA ILE A 422 -46.39 7.39 -12.08
C ILE A 422 -47.79 7.17 -11.56
N VAL A 423 -48.03 7.57 -10.32
CA VAL A 423 -49.33 7.54 -9.67
C VAL A 423 -49.75 8.99 -9.44
N GLU A 424 -50.95 9.35 -9.85
CA GLU A 424 -51.50 10.67 -9.61
C GLU A 424 -52.37 10.63 -8.35
N GLU A 425 -52.21 11.65 -7.51
CA GLU A 425 -53.00 11.82 -6.29
C GLU A 425 -54.25 12.64 -6.60
N GLY A 426 -55.42 11.99 -6.59
CA GLY A 426 -56.72 12.64 -6.74
C GLY A 426 -57.53 12.62 -5.45
N GLU A 427 -58.54 13.49 -5.35
CA GLU A 427 -59.47 13.53 -4.21
C GLU A 427 -60.29 12.23 -4.06
N ALA A 428 -60.51 11.49 -5.15
CA ALA A 428 -61.22 10.22 -5.18
C ALA A 428 -60.31 8.99 -4.94
N GLY A 429 -59.02 9.21 -4.67
CA GLY A 429 -58.01 8.16 -4.49
C GLY A 429 -56.87 8.23 -5.50
N ASN A 430 -55.85 7.40 -5.27
CA ASN A 430 -54.66 7.35 -6.10
C ASN A 430 -54.94 6.53 -7.38
N HIS A 431 -54.74 7.11 -8.55
CA HIS A 431 -54.84 6.39 -9.82
C HIS A 431 -53.48 6.27 -10.51
N VAL A 432 -53.23 5.12 -11.14
CA VAL A 432 -52.00 4.89 -11.90
C VAL A 432 -52.09 5.70 -13.20
N PHE A 433 -51.31 6.78 -13.26
CA PHE A 433 -51.22 7.68 -14.40
C PHE A 433 -50.34 7.10 -15.51
N LEU A 434 -49.20 6.51 -15.13
CA LEU A 434 -48.33 5.75 -16.03
C LEU A 434 -48.01 4.40 -15.37
N ARG A 435 -48.39 3.32 -16.05
CA ARG A 435 -48.02 1.97 -15.62
C ARG A 435 -46.51 1.78 -15.72
N ARG A 436 -45.97 0.95 -14.83
CA ARG A 436 -44.54 0.57 -14.77
C ARG A 436 -44.01 0.26 -16.17
N THR A 437 -43.18 1.16 -16.69
CA THR A 437 -42.60 1.07 -18.02
C THR A 437 -41.21 1.72 -18.04
N PRO A 438 -40.29 1.32 -18.94
CA PRO A 438 -39.06 2.06 -19.17
C PRO A 438 -39.42 3.43 -19.77
N ALA A 439 -39.26 4.51 -19.01
CA ALA A 439 -39.58 5.86 -19.46
C ALA A 439 -38.38 6.46 -20.22
N GLY A 440 -38.54 6.83 -21.50
CA GLY A 440 -37.48 7.50 -22.26
C GLY A 440 -37.50 9.03 -22.10
N SER A 441 -36.33 9.67 -21.95
CA SER A 441 -36.24 11.13 -21.66
C SER A 441 -36.02 12.04 -22.88
N LYS A 442 -35.98 11.52 -24.11
CA LYS A 442 -35.74 12.36 -25.30
C LYS A 442 -36.81 12.16 -26.37
N GLY A 443 -37.51 13.25 -26.68
CA GLY A 443 -38.35 13.35 -27.85
C GLY A 443 -37.49 13.39 -29.11
N GLU A 444 -37.57 12.34 -29.92
CA GLU A 444 -37.68 12.34 -31.38
C GLU A 444 -37.78 10.88 -31.84
N GLY A 445 -38.74 10.60 -32.74
CA GLY A 445 -38.82 9.34 -33.48
C GLY A 445 -39.85 8.33 -32.97
N VAL A 446 -41.07 8.41 -33.48
CA VAL A 446 -41.90 7.21 -33.68
C VAL A 446 -41.32 6.47 -34.89
N ALA A 447 -40.95 5.18 -34.77
CA ALA A 447 -41.12 4.21 -35.86
C ALA A 447 -40.84 2.75 -35.45
N CYS A 448 -41.80 1.90 -35.83
CA CYS A 448 -41.73 0.60 -36.53
C CYS A 448 -40.52 -0.33 -36.39
N LEU A 449 -40.83 -1.64 -36.33
CA LEU A 449 -39.90 -2.77 -36.37
C LEU A 449 -38.82 -2.63 -37.46
N GLY A 450 -37.55 -2.55 -37.04
CA GLY A 450 -36.39 -2.64 -37.93
C GLY A 450 -35.26 -1.66 -37.61
N GLY A 451 -34.58 -1.88 -36.48
CA GLY A 451 -33.20 -1.42 -36.27
C GLY A 451 -32.95 0.09 -36.26
N ALA A 452 -33.17 0.74 -35.11
CA ALA A 452 -32.41 1.92 -34.67
C ALA A 452 -32.49 2.09 -33.14
N LEU A 453 -31.49 2.81 -32.59
CA LEU A 453 -31.15 2.99 -31.18
C LEU A 453 -32.35 3.30 -30.26
N LEU A 454 -32.44 2.53 -29.17
CA LEU A 454 -33.45 2.72 -28.12
C LEU A 454 -33.37 4.13 -27.51
N PRO A 455 -34.51 4.78 -27.19
CA PRO A 455 -34.50 6.02 -26.42
C PRO A 455 -33.76 5.77 -25.11
N LEU A 456 -32.86 6.70 -24.73
CA LEU A 456 -32.18 6.65 -23.44
C LEU A 456 -33.24 6.53 -22.34
N SER A 457 -33.35 5.35 -21.74
CA SER A 457 -34.20 5.11 -20.58
C SER A 457 -33.76 6.07 -19.48
N LEU A 458 -34.72 6.67 -18.82
CA LEU A 458 -34.49 7.54 -17.68
C LEU A 458 -33.57 6.80 -16.72
N THR A 459 -32.43 7.40 -16.40
CA THR A 459 -31.47 6.79 -15.49
C THR A 459 -31.53 7.49 -14.14
N THR A 460 -31.00 6.82 -13.12
CA THR A 460 -30.82 7.42 -11.78
C THR A 460 -30.03 8.74 -11.78
N GLN A 461 -29.27 9.04 -12.83
CA GLN A 461 -28.52 10.31 -12.96
C GLN A 461 -29.42 11.49 -13.35
N ASP A 462 -30.55 11.21 -14.00
CA ASP A 462 -31.51 12.23 -14.45
C ASP A 462 -32.45 12.66 -13.31
N LEU A 463 -32.54 11.84 -12.26
CA LEU A 463 -33.40 12.05 -11.10
C LEU A 463 -32.71 12.89 -10.01
N GLY A 464 -33.28 14.06 -9.71
CA GLY A 464 -32.82 14.92 -8.63
C GLY A 464 -33.90 15.87 -8.15
N ILE A 465 -33.92 16.19 -6.85
CA ILE A 465 -34.87 17.15 -6.28
C ILE A 465 -34.60 18.53 -6.90
N GLY A 466 -35.64 19.15 -7.43
CA GLY A 466 -35.59 20.42 -8.16
C GLY A 466 -35.29 20.28 -9.66
N ARG A 467 -35.10 19.07 -10.20
CA ARG A 467 -34.97 18.85 -11.65
C ARG A 467 -36.32 18.58 -12.31
N GLU A 468 -36.43 19.01 -13.56
CA GLU A 468 -37.53 18.66 -14.45
C GLU A 468 -37.15 17.44 -15.28
N VAL A 469 -38.00 16.42 -15.26
CA VAL A 469 -37.86 15.19 -16.03
C VAL A 469 -38.94 15.14 -17.08
N VAL A 470 -38.57 14.95 -18.34
CA VAL A 470 -39.52 14.81 -19.44
C VAL A 470 -39.91 13.34 -19.59
N VAL A 471 -41.15 13.00 -19.26
CA VAL A 471 -41.70 11.65 -19.43
C VAL A 471 -42.77 11.70 -20.52
N HIS A 472 -42.57 10.96 -21.62
CA HIS A 472 -43.47 10.96 -22.79
C HIS A 472 -43.85 12.37 -23.30
N GLY A 473 -42.88 13.29 -23.31
CA GLY A 473 -43.08 14.67 -23.76
C GLY A 473 -43.78 15.58 -22.73
N ARG A 474 -44.02 15.11 -21.51
CA ARG A 474 -44.58 15.92 -20.41
C ARG A 474 -43.46 16.30 -19.42
N PRO A 475 -43.18 17.59 -19.20
CA PRO A 475 -42.18 18.02 -18.22
C PRO A 475 -42.76 17.90 -16.81
N ILE A 476 -42.17 17.01 -16.01
CA ILE A 476 -42.58 16.73 -14.63
C ILE A 476 -41.51 17.27 -13.69
N LEU A 477 -41.86 18.22 -12.84
CA LEU A 477 -40.93 18.80 -11.86
C LEU A 477 -40.88 17.93 -10.60
N LEU A 478 -39.69 17.42 -10.24
CA LEU A 478 -39.47 16.67 -9.02
C LEU A 478 -39.31 17.65 -7.84
N ARG A 479 -40.34 17.79 -7.00
CA ARG A 479 -40.38 18.77 -5.92
C ARG A 479 -39.73 18.25 -4.65
N ASP A 480 -40.03 17.02 -4.28
CA ASP A 480 -39.53 16.40 -3.05
C ASP A 480 -39.30 14.89 -3.26
N ALA A 481 -38.68 14.24 -2.28
CA ALA A 481 -38.48 12.80 -2.27
C ALA A 481 -38.72 12.24 -0.87
N ASP A 482 -38.98 10.94 -0.78
CA ASP A 482 -39.16 10.30 0.52
C ASP A 482 -37.84 10.13 1.29
N ALA A 483 -37.95 9.74 2.57
CA ALA A 483 -36.80 9.64 3.47
C ALA A 483 -35.73 8.67 2.93
N TYR A 484 -36.16 7.54 2.38
CA TYR A 484 -35.28 6.55 1.77
C TYR A 484 -34.56 7.09 0.53
N THR A 485 -35.28 7.74 -0.37
CA THR A 485 -34.70 8.33 -1.59
C THR A 485 -33.70 9.43 -1.22
N LYS A 486 -33.98 10.23 -0.19
CA LYS A 486 -33.06 11.26 0.32
C LYS A 486 -31.77 10.66 0.89
N THR A 487 -31.84 9.57 1.65
CA THR A 487 -30.63 8.89 2.16
C THR A 487 -29.85 8.23 1.02
N TRP A 488 -30.54 7.58 0.08
CA TRP A 488 -29.95 6.97 -1.10
C TRP A 488 -29.24 7.99 -2.00
N LEU A 489 -29.85 9.16 -2.24
CA LEU A 489 -29.27 10.25 -3.01
C LEU A 489 -28.01 10.83 -2.34
N LYS A 490 -27.99 10.93 -1.01
CA LYS A 490 -26.80 11.37 -0.24
C LYS A 490 -25.66 10.35 -0.29
N ALA A 491 -25.99 9.06 -0.20
CA ALA A 491 -25.02 7.97 -0.23
C ALA A 491 -24.42 7.75 -1.63
N SER A 492 -25.14 8.11 -2.70
CA SER A 492 -24.72 7.91 -4.08
C SER A 492 -23.77 9.02 -4.55
N PRO A 493 -22.44 8.75 -4.70
CA PRO A 493 -21.43 9.78 -4.90
C PRO A 493 -21.50 10.49 -6.27
N LYS A 494 -22.35 10.02 -7.19
CA LYS A 494 -22.42 10.50 -8.58
C LYS A 494 -23.55 11.51 -8.86
N ILE A 495 -24.56 11.63 -7.98
CA ILE A 495 -25.79 12.38 -8.30
C ILE A 495 -25.76 13.82 -7.73
N HIS A 496 -24.93 14.11 -6.72
CA HIS A 496 -24.84 15.46 -6.11
C HIS A 496 -23.85 16.43 -6.79
N ARG A 497 -23.20 16.06 -7.90
CA ARG A 497 -22.32 16.98 -8.65
C ARG A 497 -23.06 17.67 -9.80
N GLY A 498 -24.16 18.35 -9.47
CA GLY A 498 -24.72 19.39 -10.36
C GLY A 498 -23.96 20.71 -10.27
N VAL A 499 -23.13 20.89 -9.25
CA VAL A 499 -22.27 22.07 -9.06
C VAL A 499 -20.86 21.56 -8.77
N PRO A 500 -19.82 21.93 -9.55
CA PRO A 500 -18.45 21.62 -9.19
C PRO A 500 -18.14 22.25 -7.83
N THR A 501 -17.96 21.42 -6.81
CA THR A 501 -17.51 21.92 -5.51
C THR A 501 -16.03 22.28 -5.61
N PRO A 502 -15.62 23.44 -5.09
CA PRO A 502 -14.21 23.81 -5.09
C PRO A 502 -13.41 22.75 -4.32
N PRO A 503 -12.22 22.36 -4.81
CA PRO A 503 -11.37 21.40 -4.12
C PRO A 503 -11.06 21.93 -2.71
N LYS A 504 -11.24 21.08 -1.70
CA LYS A 504 -10.89 21.43 -0.32
C LYS A 504 -9.37 21.46 -0.19
N ARG A 505 -8.83 22.55 0.33
CA ARG A 505 -7.41 22.65 0.72
C ARG A 505 -7.23 22.01 2.09
N ASP A 506 -6.06 21.42 2.33
CA ASP A 506 -5.69 20.91 3.65
C ASP A 506 -5.43 22.09 4.60
N GLN A 507 -6.49 22.48 5.33
CA GLN A 507 -6.44 23.60 6.28
C GLN A 507 -5.55 23.30 7.48
N TYR A 508 -5.46 22.04 7.90
CA TYR A 508 -4.63 21.63 9.02
C TYR A 508 -3.15 21.86 8.72
N LYS A 509 -2.71 21.42 7.54
CA LYS A 509 -1.33 21.66 7.06
C LYS A 509 -1.04 23.15 6.88
N LEU A 510 -2.01 23.91 6.36
CA LEU A 510 -1.86 25.36 6.20
C LEU A 510 -1.71 26.09 7.54
N MET A 511 -2.46 25.69 8.57
CA MET A 511 -2.42 26.31 9.90
C MET A 511 -1.14 25.95 10.67
N ASN A 512 -0.73 24.68 10.63
CA ASN A 512 0.41 24.20 11.42
C ASN A 512 1.75 24.50 10.76
N SER A 513 1.82 24.48 9.41
CA SER A 513 3.05 24.72 8.67
C SER A 513 3.12 26.12 8.03
N GLY A 514 2.17 27.01 8.35
CA GLY A 514 1.96 28.32 7.72
C GLY A 514 3.12 29.33 7.81
N GLY A 515 4.14 29.05 8.62
CA GLY A 515 5.36 29.86 8.73
C GLY A 515 6.66 29.11 8.44
N ILE A 516 6.58 27.84 8.05
CA ILE A 516 7.75 26.97 7.89
C ILE A 516 8.23 27.06 6.44
N ILE A 517 9.37 27.71 6.25
CA ILE A 517 10.01 27.88 4.95
C ILE A 517 11.40 27.24 5.03
N LEU A 518 11.60 26.20 4.22
CA LEU A 518 12.87 25.49 4.16
C LEU A 518 13.72 26.06 3.04
N ARG A 519 14.87 26.67 3.37
CA ARG A 519 15.79 27.32 2.41
C ARG A 519 17.06 26.51 2.19
N PHE A 520 17.34 26.24 0.93
CA PHE A 520 18.51 25.50 0.47
C PHE A 520 19.33 26.35 -0.49
N GLN A 521 20.65 26.32 -0.33
CA GLN A 521 21.57 26.81 -1.35
C GLN A 521 21.71 25.73 -2.43
N ALA A 522 21.59 26.12 -3.69
CA ALA A 522 21.62 25.22 -4.82
C ALA A 522 22.49 25.75 -5.97
N CYS A 523 22.94 24.85 -6.83
CA CYS A 523 23.52 25.16 -8.14
C CYS A 523 22.87 24.29 -9.21
N PHE A 524 23.18 24.54 -10.48
CA PHE A 524 22.78 23.60 -11.53
C PHE A 524 23.53 22.28 -11.38
N ALA A 525 22.83 21.16 -11.60
CA ALA A 525 23.43 19.84 -11.63
C ALA A 525 24.05 19.57 -13.02
N PRO A 526 25.22 18.90 -13.11
CA PRO A 526 25.89 18.59 -14.38
C PRO A 526 24.98 17.84 -15.37
N PRO A 527 25.09 18.06 -16.70
CA PRO A 527 26.00 18.99 -17.38
C PRO A 527 25.52 20.44 -17.27
N VAL A 528 26.45 21.36 -17.01
CA VAL A 528 26.19 22.82 -16.88
C VAL A 528 27.06 23.56 -17.90
N SER A 529 26.58 24.71 -18.41
CA SER A 529 27.39 25.60 -19.25
C SER A 529 28.43 26.35 -18.40
N GLU A 530 29.59 26.72 -18.97
CA GLU A 530 30.64 27.47 -18.26
C GLU A 530 30.13 28.80 -17.66
N ILE A 531 29.11 29.40 -18.27
CA ILE A 531 28.46 30.64 -17.82
C ILE A 531 27.54 30.37 -16.61
N ASP A 532 26.86 29.21 -16.60
CA ASP A 532 25.88 28.86 -15.58
C ASP A 532 26.52 28.18 -14.34
N GLU A 533 27.73 27.63 -14.47
CA GLU A 533 28.47 26.94 -13.40
C GLU A 533 28.72 27.78 -12.12
N PRO A 534 29.11 29.07 -12.20
CA PRO A 534 29.32 29.88 -11.00
C PRO A 534 28.02 30.34 -10.34
N ARG A 535 26.86 30.16 -11.00
CA ARG A 535 25.57 30.65 -10.47
C ARG A 535 25.17 29.86 -9.23
N ARG A 536 24.64 30.59 -8.26
CA ARG A 536 24.13 30.04 -7.00
C ARG A 536 22.69 30.50 -6.83
N PHE A 537 21.86 29.63 -6.29
CA PHE A 537 20.45 29.85 -6.09
C PHE A 537 20.07 29.56 -4.66
N VAL A 538 19.01 30.21 -4.19
CA VAL A 538 18.33 29.91 -2.94
C VAL A 538 16.97 29.34 -3.30
N ILE A 539 16.79 28.06 -3.02
CA ILE A 539 15.52 27.35 -3.19
C ILE A 539 14.77 27.40 -1.87
N SER A 540 13.58 28.00 -1.88
CA SER A 540 12.70 28.07 -0.72
C SER A 540 11.50 27.14 -0.93
N PHE A 541 11.36 26.14 -0.06
CA PHE A 541 10.21 25.23 0.01
C PHE A 541 9.23 25.70 1.08
N PHE A 542 7.97 25.83 0.73
CA PHE A 542 6.90 26.26 1.63
C PHE A 542 6.12 25.03 2.09
N ALA A 543 6.35 24.60 3.33
CA ALA A 543 5.77 23.37 3.88
C ALA A 543 4.24 23.44 4.03
N ALA A 544 3.65 24.64 4.01
CA ALA A 544 2.20 24.83 4.12
C ALA A 544 1.41 24.34 2.89
N ASP A 545 1.98 24.41 1.68
CA ASP A 545 1.28 24.10 0.43
C ASP A 545 2.10 23.33 -0.61
N ASP A 546 3.29 22.83 -0.19
CA ASP A 546 4.22 22.04 -1.00
C ASP A 546 4.64 22.75 -2.28
N THR A 547 4.91 24.05 -2.18
CA THR A 547 5.39 24.87 -3.28
C THR A 547 6.84 25.26 -3.10
N LEU A 548 7.51 25.56 -4.22
CA LEU A 548 8.92 25.91 -4.28
C LEU A 548 9.08 27.23 -5.04
N SER A 549 10.01 28.07 -4.59
CA SER A 549 10.47 29.24 -5.33
C SER A 549 11.99 29.25 -5.41
N VAL A 550 12.54 29.73 -6.52
CA VAL A 550 13.99 29.82 -6.74
C VAL A 550 14.37 31.28 -6.86
N PHE A 551 15.31 31.72 -6.02
CA PHE A 551 15.83 33.07 -6.02
C PHE A 551 17.33 33.07 -6.31
N GLU A 552 17.78 33.93 -7.21
CA GLU A 552 19.19 34.12 -7.50
C GLU A 552 19.68 35.38 -6.76
N PRO A 553 20.54 35.23 -5.73
CA PRO A 553 21.13 36.37 -5.06
C PRO A 553 22.01 37.19 -6.01
N PRO A 554 22.14 38.50 -5.78
CA PRO A 554 22.94 39.38 -6.62
C PRO A 554 24.42 38.96 -6.58
N ALA A 555 25.04 38.82 -7.76
CA ALA A 555 26.48 38.54 -7.83
C ALA A 555 27.27 39.79 -7.40
N ALA A 556 28.18 39.64 -6.44
CA ALA A 556 28.98 40.73 -5.88
C ALA A 556 29.80 41.51 -6.94
N ALA A 557 30.16 40.86 -8.06
CA ALA A 557 30.90 41.48 -9.16
C ALA A 557 30.03 42.23 -10.19
N ALA A 558 28.70 42.04 -10.18
CA ALA A 558 27.82 42.49 -11.26
C ALA A 558 26.89 43.66 -10.88
N GLY A 559 26.86 44.10 -9.61
CA GLY A 559 26.10 45.29 -9.16
C GLY A 559 24.58 45.25 -9.38
N GLY A 560 24.02 44.18 -9.97
CA GLY A 560 22.60 44.04 -10.28
C GLY A 560 21.80 43.54 -9.08
N ALA A 561 20.54 43.97 -8.96
CA ALA A 561 19.60 43.46 -7.97
C ALA A 561 19.33 41.95 -8.20
N GLY A 562 19.28 41.17 -7.11
CA GLY A 562 18.99 39.73 -7.19
C GLY A 562 17.63 39.47 -7.84
N SER A 563 17.54 38.44 -8.68
CA SER A 563 16.35 38.15 -9.48
C SER A 563 15.66 36.87 -9.03
N LYS A 564 14.33 36.86 -9.05
CA LYS A 564 13.51 35.67 -8.82
C LYS A 564 13.57 34.78 -10.08
N PHE A 565 14.26 33.65 -9.99
CA PHE A 565 14.46 32.73 -11.11
C PHE A 565 13.21 31.90 -11.41
N LEU A 566 12.53 31.44 -10.35
CA LEU A 566 11.27 30.71 -10.45
C LEU A 566 10.28 31.24 -9.42
N GLU A 567 9.09 31.61 -9.90
CA GLU A 567 7.98 31.98 -9.03
C GLU A 567 7.51 30.80 -8.17
N ARG A 568 6.74 31.09 -7.11
CA ARG A 568 6.25 30.06 -6.20
C ARG A 568 5.30 29.13 -6.97
N THR A 569 5.75 27.91 -7.24
CA THR A 569 5.02 26.92 -8.03
C THR A 569 5.19 25.52 -7.44
N ARG A 570 4.26 24.62 -7.76
CA ARG A 570 4.41 23.19 -7.44
C ARG A 570 5.40 22.54 -8.41
N ALA A 571 6.31 21.74 -7.87
CA ALA A 571 7.27 20.98 -8.65
C ALA A 571 6.89 19.51 -8.70
N TYR A 572 7.23 18.85 -9.80
CA TYR A 572 6.90 17.45 -10.03
C TYR A 572 8.12 16.67 -10.50
N TRP A 573 8.28 15.45 -10.00
CA TRP A 573 9.15 14.47 -10.64
C TRP A 573 8.52 14.03 -11.95
N VAL A 574 9.35 13.90 -13.00
CA VAL A 574 8.92 13.38 -14.30
C VAL A 574 9.74 12.13 -14.68
N PRO A 575 9.57 10.98 -14.00
CA PRO A 575 10.12 9.71 -14.45
C PRO A 575 9.09 8.99 -15.32
N GLY A 576 9.33 8.88 -16.63
CA GLY A 576 8.59 7.97 -17.50
C GLY A 576 7.24 8.48 -18.00
N GLN A 577 6.18 8.50 -17.17
CA GLN A 577 4.81 8.84 -17.65
C GLN A 577 3.85 9.48 -16.62
N THR A 578 4.13 9.50 -15.31
CA THR A 578 3.25 10.11 -14.28
C THR A 578 3.99 11.16 -13.45
N ALA A 579 3.41 12.35 -13.34
CA ALA A 579 3.99 13.46 -12.58
C ALA A 579 3.67 13.30 -11.08
N THR A 580 4.67 13.00 -10.25
CA THR A 580 4.51 12.95 -8.78
C THR A 580 4.97 14.25 -8.15
N LEU A 581 4.19 14.81 -7.21
CA LEU A 581 4.51 16.08 -6.56
C LEU A 581 5.76 15.92 -5.67
N ILE A 582 6.70 16.85 -5.75
CA ILE A 582 7.87 16.88 -4.87
C ILE A 582 7.42 17.28 -3.47
N SER A 583 7.67 16.40 -2.51
CA SER A 583 7.30 16.59 -1.11
C SER A 583 8.48 17.04 -0.26
N GLU A 584 8.23 17.43 0.99
CA GLU A 584 9.28 17.79 1.96
C GLU A 584 10.32 16.67 2.14
N LYS A 585 9.88 15.40 2.04
CA LYS A 585 10.74 14.22 2.22
C LYS A 585 11.78 14.05 1.10
N ASP A 586 11.50 14.66 -0.05
CA ASP A 586 12.30 14.53 -1.27
C ASP A 586 13.43 15.58 -1.35
N ILE A 587 13.52 16.47 -0.34
CA ILE A 587 14.36 17.66 -0.36
C ILE A 587 15.37 17.59 0.79
N TRP A 588 16.63 17.31 0.47
CA TRP A 588 17.74 17.29 1.43
C TRP A 588 19.06 17.71 0.78
N VAL A 589 20.07 17.96 1.61
CA VAL A 589 21.40 18.39 1.11
C VAL A 589 22.07 17.25 0.34
N GLY A 590 22.40 17.49 -0.93
CA GLY A 590 22.90 16.54 -1.91
C GLY A 590 21.82 15.96 -2.84
N ALA A 591 20.55 16.29 -2.64
CA ALA A 591 19.48 15.89 -3.55
C ALA A 591 19.53 16.69 -4.85
N VAL A 592 19.16 16.05 -5.97
CA VAL A 592 19.05 16.69 -7.29
C VAL A 592 17.58 16.78 -7.68
N ILE A 593 17.06 18.01 -7.79
CA ILE A 593 15.64 18.29 -7.99
C ILE A 593 15.39 18.91 -9.38
N PRO A 594 14.44 18.38 -10.18
CA PRO A 594 14.04 18.99 -11.43
C PRO A 594 13.07 20.18 -11.20
N LEU A 595 13.45 21.37 -11.63
CA LEU A 595 12.62 22.58 -11.58
C LEU A 595 12.66 23.31 -12.93
N ALA A 596 11.50 23.61 -13.50
CA ALA A 596 11.35 24.37 -14.75
C ALA A 596 12.24 23.86 -15.91
N GLY A 597 12.35 22.53 -16.07
CA GLY A 597 13.16 21.90 -17.11
C GLY A 597 14.68 21.91 -16.85
N ARG A 598 15.14 22.41 -15.70
CA ARG A 598 16.54 22.36 -15.26
C ARG A 598 16.68 21.50 -14.01
N ARG A 599 17.88 20.95 -13.78
CA ARG A 599 18.18 20.16 -12.57
C ARG A 599 19.01 20.99 -11.61
N PHE A 600 18.61 21.01 -10.35
CA PHE A 600 19.30 21.74 -9.28
C PHE A 600 19.83 20.76 -8.26
N GLU A 601 21.11 20.86 -7.93
CA GLU A 601 21.72 20.14 -6.81
C GLU A 601 21.69 21.02 -5.56
N LEU A 602 21.17 20.48 -4.46
CA LEU A 602 21.12 21.16 -3.17
C LEU A 602 22.47 21.02 -2.45
N LEU A 603 23.23 22.11 -2.33
CA LEU A 603 24.58 22.09 -1.77
C LEU A 603 24.61 22.21 -0.25
N ALA A 604 23.75 23.07 0.30
CA ALA A 604 23.68 23.37 1.72
C ALA A 604 22.26 23.81 2.09
N ALA A 605 21.97 23.83 3.39
CA ALA A 605 20.70 24.29 3.93
C ALA A 605 20.97 25.29 5.06
N ASP A 606 20.02 26.20 5.32
CA ASP A 606 20.17 27.17 6.41
C ASP A 606 20.13 26.48 7.80
N ASN A 607 20.50 27.20 8.86
CA ASN A 607 20.50 26.60 10.19
C ASN A 607 19.09 26.20 10.67
N PHE A 608 18.08 26.97 10.26
CA PHE A 608 16.67 26.73 10.62
C PHE A 608 16.14 25.43 10.02
N THR A 609 16.39 25.20 8.73
CA THR A 609 16.01 23.98 8.00
C THR A 609 16.66 22.75 8.59
N LEU A 610 17.97 22.78 8.86
CA LEU A 610 18.66 21.64 9.44
C LEU A 610 18.07 21.30 10.81
N GLN A 611 17.82 22.31 11.65
CA GLN A 611 17.17 22.11 12.94
C GLN A 611 15.72 21.62 12.80
N HIS A 612 14.97 22.13 11.83
CA HIS A 612 13.60 21.70 11.55
C HIS A 612 13.55 20.24 11.09
N MET A 613 14.43 19.85 10.15
CA MET A 613 14.51 18.49 9.63
C MET A 613 14.94 17.48 10.71
N GLU A 614 15.86 17.88 11.60
CA GLU A 614 16.22 17.09 12.80
C GLU A 614 15.01 16.90 13.73
N LEU A 615 14.26 17.97 14.04
CA LEU A 615 13.08 17.92 14.92
C LEU A 615 11.90 17.15 14.30
N ALA A 616 11.69 17.30 12.99
CA ALA A 616 10.67 16.58 12.24
C ALA A 616 11.05 15.11 11.96
N ALA A 617 12.23 14.67 12.45
CA ALA A 617 12.78 13.33 12.25
C ALA A 617 12.80 12.90 10.77
N HIS A 618 13.21 13.83 9.89
CA HIS A 618 13.36 13.59 8.46
C HIS A 618 14.30 12.40 8.21
N PRO A 619 14.03 11.48 7.25
CA PRO A 619 14.82 10.26 7.06
C PRO A 619 16.34 10.52 6.93
N MET A 620 16.72 11.55 6.18
CA MET A 620 18.14 11.89 5.98
C MET A 620 18.80 12.61 7.18
N ALA A 621 18.00 13.15 8.12
CA ALA A 621 18.48 13.91 9.29
C ALA A 621 18.51 13.06 10.57
N ARG A 622 18.22 11.76 10.48
CA ARG A 622 18.28 10.83 11.62
C ARG A 622 19.71 10.42 11.88
N LEU A 623 20.20 10.74 13.08
CA LEU A 623 21.56 10.37 13.51
C LEU A 623 21.76 8.85 13.55
N GLY A 624 20.75 8.09 14.00
CA GLY A 624 20.83 6.62 14.11
C GLY A 624 21.11 5.93 12.77
N ASP A 625 20.49 6.41 11.69
CA ASP A 625 20.69 5.86 10.34
C ASP A 625 22.13 6.15 9.86
N ALA A 626 22.63 7.37 10.07
CA ALA A 626 24.00 7.75 9.74
C ALA A 626 25.04 6.93 10.53
N LEU A 627 24.83 6.72 11.83
CA LEU A 627 25.70 5.91 12.67
C LEU A 627 25.66 4.43 12.29
N THR A 628 24.51 3.91 11.86
CA THR A 628 24.39 2.53 11.40
C THR A 628 25.19 2.31 10.11
N THR A 629 25.07 3.22 9.14
CA THR A 629 25.87 3.19 7.90
C THR A 629 27.36 3.30 8.20
N LEU A 630 27.76 4.16 9.15
CA LEU A 630 29.15 4.25 9.61
C LEU A 630 29.63 2.98 10.31
N GLY A 631 28.79 2.36 11.15
CA GLY A 631 29.10 1.10 11.82
C GLY A 631 29.38 -0.03 10.83
N GLN A 632 28.59 -0.12 9.76
CA GLN A 632 28.83 -1.05 8.65
C GLN A 632 30.16 -0.77 7.93
N ALA A 633 30.48 0.50 7.69
CA ALA A 633 31.74 0.86 7.06
C ALA A 633 32.97 0.67 8.00
N LEU A 634 32.76 0.69 9.31
CA LEU A 634 33.79 0.44 10.32
C LEU A 634 34.13 -1.05 10.47
N SER A 635 33.17 -1.96 10.26
CA SER A 635 33.44 -3.40 10.30
C SER A 635 34.47 -3.85 9.25
N ASP A 636 34.65 -3.08 8.18
CA ASP A 636 35.64 -3.35 7.13
C ASP A 636 37.09 -3.06 7.57
N GLY A 637 37.30 -2.47 8.76
CA GLY A 637 38.59 -2.29 9.44
C GLY A 637 39.57 -1.28 8.79
N LYS A 638 39.40 -0.96 7.51
CA LYS A 638 40.25 -0.05 6.73
C LYS A 638 39.86 1.42 6.89
N LEU A 639 38.61 1.71 7.27
CA LEU A 639 38.07 3.08 7.32
C LEU A 639 38.83 3.96 8.33
N VAL A 640 39.13 3.45 9.52
CA VAL A 640 39.84 4.23 10.57
C VAL A 640 41.25 4.65 10.12
N GLN A 641 41.99 3.75 9.46
CA GLN A 641 43.31 4.06 8.92
C GLN A 641 43.23 5.10 7.79
N GLN A 642 42.22 4.96 6.93
CA GLN A 642 41.95 5.89 5.84
C GLN A 642 41.53 7.29 6.33
N LEU A 643 40.71 7.37 7.38
CA LEU A 643 40.30 8.64 7.99
C LEU A 643 41.49 9.35 8.64
N ARG A 644 42.37 8.61 9.33
CA ARG A 644 43.62 9.16 9.90
C ARG A 644 44.58 9.68 8.82
N ALA A 645 44.59 9.07 7.64
CA ALA A 645 45.44 9.51 6.53
C ALA A 645 44.86 10.71 5.76
N ALA A 646 43.53 10.83 5.70
CA ALA A 646 42.85 11.83 4.87
C ALA A 646 42.49 13.13 5.63
N LEU A 647 42.31 13.07 6.95
CA LEU A 647 41.91 14.23 7.75
C LEU A 647 43.10 14.86 8.50
N PRO A 648 43.13 16.19 8.69
CA PRO A 648 44.19 16.86 9.43
C PRO A 648 44.24 16.39 10.90
N LEU A 649 45.44 16.05 11.38
CA LEU A 649 45.67 15.56 12.75
C LEU A 649 45.39 16.65 13.83
N HIS A 650 45.50 17.92 13.45
CA HIS A 650 45.28 19.07 14.34
C HIS A 650 44.41 20.13 13.63
N GLY A 651 43.46 20.71 14.36
CA GLY A 651 42.54 21.72 13.84
C GLY A 651 41.07 21.33 13.95
N VAL A 652 40.19 22.31 13.74
CA VAL A 652 38.73 22.09 13.69
C VAL A 652 38.36 21.71 12.26
N LEU A 653 37.71 20.56 12.10
CA LEU A 653 37.25 20.05 10.81
C LEU A 653 36.06 20.86 10.30
N SER A 654 36.17 21.36 9.07
CA SER A 654 35.03 21.96 8.40
C SER A 654 34.04 20.88 7.95
N VAL A 655 32.76 21.26 7.78
CA VAL A 655 31.72 20.34 7.30
C VAL A 655 32.05 19.83 5.90
N GLU A 656 32.66 20.68 5.06
CA GLU A 656 33.00 20.35 3.68
C GLU A 656 34.15 19.36 3.58
N GLU A 657 35.19 19.52 4.41
CA GLU A 657 36.29 18.54 4.54
C GLU A 657 35.76 17.17 4.97
N LEU A 658 34.87 17.17 5.98
CA LEU A 658 34.30 15.93 6.48
C LEU A 658 33.38 15.26 5.44
N ALA A 659 32.55 16.04 4.75
CA ALA A 659 31.70 15.56 3.67
C ALA A 659 32.55 14.97 2.54
N GLY A 660 33.57 15.68 2.06
CA GLY A 660 34.43 15.22 0.98
C GLY A 660 35.11 13.87 1.27
N VAL A 661 35.56 13.66 2.51
CA VAL A 661 36.20 12.39 2.90
C VAL A 661 35.18 11.27 3.12
N LEU A 662 34.08 11.53 3.84
CA LEU A 662 33.11 10.48 4.19
C LEU A 662 32.27 10.05 2.99
N THR A 663 31.78 10.97 2.15
CA THR A 663 30.92 10.60 1.01
C THR A 663 31.69 9.84 -0.09
N GLN A 664 33.02 10.00 -0.17
CA GLN A 664 33.85 9.24 -1.12
C GLN A 664 34.17 7.83 -0.64
N ARG A 665 34.19 7.60 0.67
CA ARG A 665 34.67 6.36 1.29
C ARG A 665 33.56 5.51 1.91
N THR A 666 32.36 6.07 2.04
CA THR A 666 31.18 5.42 2.63
C THR A 666 29.94 5.72 1.79
N SER A 667 28.85 4.99 2.02
CA SER A 667 27.54 5.25 1.39
C SER A 667 26.74 6.37 2.08
N LEU A 668 27.36 7.15 2.97
CA LEU A 668 26.71 8.28 3.62
C LEU A 668 26.34 9.36 2.61
N THR A 669 25.13 9.88 2.75
CA THR A 669 24.69 11.07 2.03
C THR A 669 25.32 12.33 2.62
N ARG A 670 25.44 13.38 1.79
CA ARG A 670 25.95 14.68 2.25
C ARG A 670 25.15 15.22 3.44
N HIS A 671 23.82 15.10 3.43
CA HIS A 671 22.97 15.55 4.54
C HIS A 671 23.21 14.78 5.85
N GLN A 672 23.47 13.47 5.80
CA GLN A 672 23.81 12.68 6.98
C GLN A 672 25.14 13.14 7.59
N VAL A 673 26.13 13.49 6.77
CA VAL A 673 27.40 14.05 7.26
C VAL A 673 27.20 15.40 7.94
N PHE A 674 26.35 16.27 7.38
CA PHE A 674 25.98 17.55 8.03
C PHE A 674 25.34 17.31 9.40
N THR A 675 24.43 16.34 9.49
CA THR A 675 23.75 15.97 10.75
C THR A 675 24.76 15.47 11.79
N LEU A 676 25.69 14.61 11.37
CA LEU A 676 26.75 14.09 12.22
C LEU A 676 27.69 15.20 12.71
N HIS A 677 28.13 16.09 11.81
CA HIS A 677 28.98 17.23 12.15
C HIS A 677 28.30 18.13 13.18
N ARG A 678 27.03 18.48 12.98
CA ARG A 678 26.24 19.29 13.93
C ARG A 678 26.10 18.63 15.29
N HIS A 679 25.90 17.32 15.34
CA HIS A 679 25.84 16.58 16.59
C HIS A 679 27.18 16.57 17.33
N LEU A 680 28.29 16.38 16.61
CA LEU A 680 29.65 16.48 17.18
C LEU A 680 29.95 17.90 17.67
N ALA A 681 29.55 18.92 16.91
CA ALA A 681 29.73 20.33 17.25
C ALA A 681 29.01 20.73 18.54
N ARG A 682 27.90 20.05 18.90
CA ARG A 682 27.23 20.25 20.21
C ARG A 682 28.04 19.74 21.40
N ARG A 683 28.93 18.75 21.19
CA ARG A 683 29.78 18.17 22.24
C ARG A 683 31.12 18.89 22.42
N GLY A 684 31.56 19.67 21.43
CA GLY A 684 32.82 20.40 21.46
C GLY A 684 33.35 20.71 20.05
N PRO A 685 34.60 21.21 19.93
CA PRO A 685 35.22 21.43 18.63
C PRO A 685 35.34 20.10 17.87
N VAL A 686 34.85 20.08 16.63
CA VAL A 686 34.88 18.88 15.78
C VAL A 686 36.32 18.63 15.34
N THR A 687 37.02 17.75 16.05
CA THR A 687 38.38 17.31 15.73
C THR A 687 38.36 15.88 15.20
N THR A 688 39.43 15.47 14.51
CA THR A 688 39.62 14.07 14.07
C THR A 688 39.59 13.09 15.24
N ALA A 689 40.16 13.46 16.39
CA ALA A 689 40.13 12.68 17.61
C ALA A 689 38.68 12.52 18.13
N ALA A 690 37.92 13.61 18.24
CA ALA A 690 36.53 13.56 18.69
C ALA A 690 35.65 12.71 17.77
N LEU A 691 35.86 12.77 16.45
CA LEU A 691 35.16 11.93 15.49
C LEU A 691 35.49 10.44 15.70
N LEU A 692 36.78 10.10 15.82
CA LEU A 692 37.22 8.73 16.05
C LEU A 692 36.75 8.17 17.41
N GLU A 693 36.76 8.96 18.47
CA GLU A 693 36.21 8.57 19.78
C GLU A 693 34.71 8.25 19.67
N THR A 694 33.97 9.08 18.95
CA THR A 694 32.52 8.86 18.76
C THR A 694 32.22 7.61 17.94
N LEU A 695 33.14 7.22 17.03
CA LEU A 695 33.04 6.01 16.22
C LEU A 695 33.50 4.73 16.96
N LEU A 696 34.31 4.86 18.02
CA LEU A 696 34.88 3.75 18.78
C LEU A 696 34.10 3.45 20.08
N LEU A 697 33.14 4.30 20.47
CA LEU A 697 32.26 4.04 21.59
C LEU A 697 31.10 3.11 21.16
N PRO A 698 30.75 2.08 21.95
CA PRO A 698 29.58 1.25 21.67
C PRO A 698 28.31 2.11 21.70
N PRO A 699 27.31 1.84 20.84
CA PRO A 699 26.06 2.57 20.85
C PRO A 699 25.36 2.33 22.19
N SER A 700 25.21 3.39 22.99
CA SER A 700 24.41 3.40 24.22
C SER A 700 22.95 3.66 23.93
#